data_AF-A0A0X8FLJ8-F1
#
_entry.id   AF-A0A0X8FLJ8-F1
#
_cell.length_a   1.000
_cell.length_b   1.000
_cell.length_c   1.000
_cell.angle_alpha   90.00
_cell.angle_beta   90.00
_cell.angle_gamma   90.00
#
_symmetry.space_group_name_H-M   'P 1'
#
loop_
_entity.id
_entity.type
_entity.pdbx_description
1 polymer ?
#
loop_
_entity_poly.entity_id
_entity_poly.type
_entity_poly.pdbx_seq_one_letter_code
_entity_poly.pdbx_strand_id
1 'polypeptide(L)'
;MKLKPYLKVTLFSSALLFSSLLVDQVKAEEAPGQSQTQPASQNVSATDSDSAKKTENESTPTTPADTSQENVSSETGLADKGSEKDDTKPNSESDAAGEKKTDSQPEQSKQTDQQVDAGDKEKESEKLNPKESAEAKALYQRVVTKGTAPKGETALAKESSEGITVDRVHGANRFSNAVAISQAGWEKSDYVLIANGYMYADALTSAPLAAVYNAPLLLTKDKTIEDTTLAEIERLQAKHIILLGGTKSIHEDISKVLEYQGYAVRRIGGKNRYEQAALVAEEVMAATGSRDAFLASGELFSDALSISNIAAAKKLPIYLTRGNRLEQAVIDAIPKVNTWTLIGGEKTISKAVENRLTSLGGRVVKRFEGKNRYEVNRNITDWYYNDRLSHFYVVSGELYSDGLPAAMLAAKKGSALLLVKNNQGTLKEQTDFSVGKRKIKKYTIIGGATTVSPETEVTLNTPKAIFSPKKKEVNTMNQAAELLTYIMIAGHGDGDPGATGRIAKGENRYMKENLFPAMRKYLPAGVNVVWVENQNVYARDTLLPLVKEHGGADKTEVIEWHYDWANNPSRSGGHVIISGRSNADQLDLAIRDAIQKNVGLDHSYNFKGHSGISGRNDLRNPNRAQSGDVNYRLVELGFGSSPADANHMVNNVNQYAKDLVKAIFGKTK
;
A
#
# COMPACT_ATOMS: atom_id res chain seq x y z
N MET A 1 52.06 -40.80 30.46
CA MET A 1 52.63 -39.44 30.27
C MET A 1 52.16 -38.95 28.90
N LYS A 2 51.66 -37.72 28.69
CA LYS A 2 52.36 -36.41 28.68
C LYS A 2 53.54 -36.42 27.66
N LEU A 3 53.66 -35.53 26.65
CA LEU A 3 53.02 -34.22 26.36
C LEU A 3 52.75 -33.99 24.82
N LYS A 4 52.07 -32.86 24.50
CA LYS A 4 51.97 -32.18 23.18
C LYS A 4 53.19 -31.19 23.00
N PRO A 5 53.26 -30.12 22.13
CA PRO A 5 52.31 -29.56 21.14
C PRO A 5 52.88 -28.90 19.83
N TYR A 6 51.96 -28.30 19.03
CA TYR A 6 52.15 -27.20 18.04
C TYR A 6 52.88 -27.49 16.71
N LEU A 7 52.65 -26.77 15.59
CA LEU A 7 51.57 -25.85 15.13
C LEU A 7 51.79 -25.54 13.62
N LYS A 8 50.72 -25.44 12.81
CA LYS A 8 50.63 -24.46 11.71
C LYS A 8 49.21 -24.28 11.15
N VAL A 9 48.99 -23.14 10.49
CA VAL A 9 47.72 -22.66 9.93
C VAL A 9 47.90 -22.47 8.42
N THR A 10 46.83 -22.69 7.64
CA THR A 10 46.80 -22.43 6.20
C THR A 10 45.81 -21.32 5.88
N LEU A 11 46.28 -20.27 5.21
CA LEU A 11 45.46 -19.26 4.53
C LEU A 11 45.67 -19.43 3.01
N PHE A 12 44.63 -19.12 2.22
CA PHE A 12 44.73 -19.02 0.77
C PHE A 12 44.02 -17.76 0.29
N SER A 13 44.55 -17.12 -0.76
CA SER A 13 44.00 -15.89 -1.32
C SER A 13 44.19 -15.82 -2.83
N SER A 14 43.10 -15.45 -3.50
CA SER A 14 43.04 -14.46 -4.59
C SER A 14 43.91 -14.60 -5.86
N ALA A 15 43.19 -14.83 -6.98
CA ALA A 15 43.06 -13.91 -8.13
C ALA A 15 43.62 -14.32 -9.52
N LEU A 16 42.96 -13.73 -10.53
CA LEU A 16 43.34 -13.50 -11.94
C LEU A 16 43.48 -14.69 -12.91
N LEU A 17 42.67 -14.67 -13.97
CA LEU A 17 43.12 -14.29 -15.33
C LEU A 17 41.92 -13.92 -16.24
N PHE A 18 42.18 -13.36 -17.44
CA PHE A 18 41.18 -12.76 -18.33
C PHE A 18 41.59 -12.89 -19.83
N SER A 19 40.63 -12.67 -20.74
CA SER A 19 40.79 -12.33 -22.18
C SER A 19 40.96 -13.43 -23.26
N SER A 20 40.51 -13.06 -24.48
CA SER A 20 40.37 -13.78 -25.77
C SER A 20 39.00 -14.47 -26.00
N LEU A 21 38.40 -14.46 -27.20
CA LEU A 21 38.84 -13.98 -28.53
C LEU A 21 37.95 -12.82 -29.08
N LEU A 22 38.40 -12.21 -30.18
CA LEU A 22 37.63 -11.36 -31.11
C LEU A 22 38.17 -11.59 -32.56
N VAL A 23 37.57 -10.96 -33.58
CA VAL A 23 37.92 -11.02 -35.04
C VAL A 23 37.49 -12.37 -35.67
N ASP A 24 36.84 -12.46 -36.85
CA ASP A 24 36.50 -11.52 -37.95
C ASP A 24 35.03 -11.82 -38.44
N GLN A 25 34.33 -11.12 -39.36
CA GLN A 25 34.69 -10.25 -40.49
C GLN A 25 33.82 -8.98 -40.61
N VAL A 26 34.26 -8.04 -41.46
CA VAL A 26 33.55 -6.80 -41.86
C VAL A 26 33.31 -6.73 -43.37
N LYS A 27 32.12 -6.23 -43.77
CA LYS A 27 31.77 -5.52 -45.02
C LYS A 27 30.39 -4.86 -44.78
N ALA A 28 30.09 -3.57 -45.02
CA ALA A 28 30.48 -2.63 -46.09
C ALA A 28 29.99 -3.08 -47.48
N GLU A 29 29.45 -2.24 -48.36
CA GLU A 29 29.14 -0.78 -48.31
C GLU A 29 27.58 -0.57 -48.33
N GLU A 30 26.91 0.58 -48.51
CA GLU A 30 27.24 2.01 -48.75
C GLU A 30 26.02 2.92 -48.34
N ALA A 31 26.16 4.26 -48.38
CA ALA A 31 25.06 5.26 -48.46
C ALA A 31 25.66 6.62 -48.90
N PRO A 32 25.05 7.36 -49.86
CA PRO A 32 24.04 8.36 -49.49
C PRO A 32 22.93 8.62 -50.54
N GLY A 33 21.84 9.27 -50.10
CA GLY A 33 20.80 9.82 -50.97
C GLY A 33 20.33 11.20 -50.49
N GLN A 34 20.74 12.27 -51.18
CA GLN A 34 20.28 13.63 -50.89
C GLN A 34 18.93 13.92 -51.58
N SER A 35 18.07 14.69 -50.90
CA SER A 35 17.12 15.55 -51.58
C SER A 35 16.88 16.81 -50.73
N GLN A 36 17.18 17.98 -51.31
CA GLN A 36 16.81 19.27 -50.76
C GLN A 36 15.63 19.82 -51.56
N THR A 37 14.60 20.31 -50.87
CA THR A 37 13.80 21.44 -51.33
C THR A 37 13.57 22.40 -50.16
N GLN A 38 13.53 23.70 -50.48
CA GLN A 38 13.56 24.80 -49.51
C GLN A 38 12.16 25.45 -49.32
N PRO A 39 11.96 26.34 -48.33
CA PRO A 39 10.64 26.71 -47.84
C PRO A 39 9.94 27.82 -48.63
N ALA A 40 8.64 27.95 -48.40
CA ALA A 40 7.88 29.18 -48.63
C ALA A 40 7.62 29.90 -47.29
N SER A 41 7.56 31.23 -47.32
CA SER A 41 7.30 32.09 -46.16
C SER A 41 6.48 33.30 -46.58
N GLN A 42 6.07 34.15 -45.61
CA GLN A 42 5.32 35.41 -45.78
C GLN A 42 3.81 35.25 -46.10
N ASN A 43 2.90 36.12 -45.67
CA ASN A 43 2.99 37.21 -44.66
C ASN A 43 1.59 37.70 -44.24
N VAL A 44 1.47 38.31 -43.04
CA VAL A 44 0.58 39.47 -42.69
C VAL A 44 -0.96 39.23 -42.82
N SER A 45 -1.83 39.64 -41.89
CA SER A 45 -1.93 40.94 -41.20
C SER A 45 -2.43 40.88 -39.75
N ALA A 46 -2.42 42.04 -39.08
CA ALA A 46 -3.00 42.28 -37.76
C ALA A 46 -3.74 43.63 -37.72
N THR A 47 -4.80 43.68 -36.88
CA THR A 47 -5.49 44.85 -36.30
C THR A 47 -6.11 44.32 -34.99
N ASP A 48 -5.92 44.91 -33.80
CA ASP A 48 -6.53 46.17 -33.29
C ASP A 48 -8.08 46.16 -33.41
N SER A 49 -8.88 46.48 -32.38
CA SER A 49 -8.68 46.87 -30.95
C SER A 49 -10.02 46.67 -30.19
N ASP A 50 -10.31 47.02 -28.91
CA ASP A 50 -9.62 47.82 -27.87
C ASP A 50 -10.12 47.51 -26.41
N SER A 51 -9.26 47.82 -25.43
CA SER A 51 -9.46 48.28 -24.03
C SER A 51 -10.45 47.68 -22.97
N ALA A 52 -10.24 48.20 -21.74
CA ALA A 52 -11.03 48.16 -20.50
C ALA A 52 -10.93 46.93 -19.54
N LYS A 53 -10.80 47.06 -18.20
CA LYS A 53 -9.88 47.82 -17.30
C LYS A 53 -10.38 47.71 -15.84
N LYS A 54 -9.47 47.41 -14.88
CA LYS A 54 -9.69 47.38 -13.39
C LYS A 54 -10.65 46.25 -12.88
N THR A 55 -10.63 45.80 -11.61
CA THR A 55 -9.79 46.13 -10.42
C THR A 55 -9.57 44.89 -9.54
N GLU A 56 -8.61 44.95 -8.60
CA GLU A 56 -8.49 43.98 -7.48
C GLU A 56 -9.63 44.14 -6.44
N ASN A 57 -9.99 43.07 -5.71
CA ASN A 57 -9.67 42.99 -4.27
C ASN A 57 -9.94 41.60 -3.67
N GLU A 58 -9.35 41.33 -2.51
CA GLU A 58 -9.57 40.12 -1.69
C GLU A 58 -10.73 40.29 -0.70
N SER A 59 -11.42 39.20 -0.33
CA SER A 59 -11.87 38.95 1.06
C SER A 59 -12.36 37.51 1.23
N THR A 60 -12.12 36.94 2.42
CA THR A 60 -12.60 35.61 2.84
C THR A 60 -13.64 35.77 3.99
N PRO A 61 -14.17 34.71 4.64
CA PRO A 61 -15.58 34.36 4.43
C PRO A 61 -16.47 34.56 5.66
N THR A 62 -17.78 34.70 5.43
CA THR A 62 -18.80 34.76 6.49
C THR A 62 -19.70 33.51 6.50
N THR A 63 -19.85 32.91 7.68
CA THR A 63 -20.75 31.77 7.93
C THR A 63 -22.22 32.19 7.82
N PRO A 64 -23.10 31.41 7.16
CA PRO A 64 -24.54 31.62 7.24
C PRO A 64 -25.09 31.25 8.62
N ALA A 65 -25.96 32.10 9.17
CA ALA A 65 -26.82 31.73 10.29
C ALA A 65 -28.09 31.00 9.79
N ASP A 66 -28.65 30.15 10.64
CA ASP A 66 -29.90 29.43 10.40
C ASP A 66 -31.12 30.32 10.70
N THR A 67 -32.24 30.10 10.00
CA THR A 67 -33.52 30.79 10.25
C THR A 67 -34.67 29.79 10.14
N SER A 68 -35.26 29.48 11.30
CA SER A 68 -36.37 28.53 11.46
C SER A 68 -37.72 29.05 10.96
N GLN A 69 -38.65 28.11 10.70
CA GLN A 69 -40.08 28.34 10.90
C GLN A 69 -40.68 27.22 11.76
N GLU A 70 -41.82 27.51 12.39
CA GLU A 70 -42.29 26.85 13.62
C GLU A 70 -43.36 25.76 13.34
N ASN A 71 -43.60 24.88 14.33
CA ASN A 71 -44.92 24.82 15.00
C ASN A 71 -44.96 23.88 16.25
N VAL A 72 -45.14 24.49 17.42
CA VAL A 72 -46.14 24.16 18.48
C VAL A 72 -46.05 22.86 19.32
N SER A 73 -46.32 23.04 20.63
CA SER A 73 -46.68 22.08 21.71
C SER A 73 -45.57 21.21 22.35
N SER A 74 -45.52 21.02 23.68
CA SER A 74 -46.23 21.71 24.80
C SER A 74 -45.64 21.41 26.20
N GLU A 75 -45.55 22.47 27.03
CA GLU A 75 -45.61 22.52 28.52
C GLU A 75 -44.54 21.88 29.46
N THR A 76 -44.33 22.60 30.60
CA THR A 76 -43.55 22.27 31.84
C THR A 76 -42.02 22.12 31.72
N GLY A 77 -41.19 22.66 32.63
CA GLY A 77 -41.42 23.62 33.73
C GLY A 77 -40.18 23.78 34.66
N LEU A 78 -40.03 24.94 35.33
CA LEU A 78 -38.92 25.34 36.26
C LEU A 78 -37.56 25.62 35.54
N ALA A 79 -36.92 26.80 35.62
CA ALA A 79 -36.40 27.62 36.75
C ALA A 79 -35.11 27.04 37.38
N ASP A 80 -34.03 27.80 37.67
CA ASP A 80 -33.93 29.25 37.98
C ASP A 80 -32.66 29.95 37.36
N LYS A 81 -32.44 31.23 37.69
CA LYS A 81 -31.43 32.21 37.21
C LYS A 81 -29.99 31.85 37.70
N GLY A 82 -28.86 32.35 37.15
CA GLY A 82 -28.43 33.73 36.83
C GLY A 82 -27.45 34.24 37.92
N SER A 83 -26.50 35.16 37.72
CA SER A 83 -26.14 36.02 36.57
C SER A 83 -24.69 36.56 36.71
N GLU A 84 -24.14 37.17 35.64
CA GLU A 84 -23.26 38.38 35.54
C GLU A 84 -22.55 38.97 36.79
N LYS A 85 -21.36 39.63 36.74
CA LYS A 85 -20.47 40.25 35.71
C LYS A 85 -19.00 40.16 36.23
N ASP A 86 -17.95 40.00 35.43
CA ASP A 86 -17.28 40.95 34.50
C ASP A 86 -16.64 42.18 35.18
N ASP A 87 -15.30 42.36 35.08
CA ASP A 87 -14.65 43.65 34.76
C ASP A 87 -13.08 43.62 34.72
N THR A 88 -12.51 44.30 33.70
CA THR A 88 -11.18 44.97 33.62
C THR A 88 -9.81 44.22 33.64
N LYS A 89 -8.99 44.58 32.63
CA LYS A 89 -7.49 44.52 32.51
C LYS A 89 -6.93 45.98 32.71
N PRO A 90 -5.63 46.40 32.55
CA PRO A 90 -4.63 46.00 31.52
C PRO A 90 -3.11 46.05 31.93
N ASN A 91 -2.22 46.10 30.91
CA ASN A 91 -0.75 46.36 30.88
C ASN A 91 0.19 45.21 31.35
N SER A 92 1.30 44.80 30.69
CA SER A 92 2.35 45.42 29.80
C SER A 92 3.49 46.12 30.58
N GLU A 93 4.78 46.16 30.19
CA GLU A 93 5.55 45.66 29.01
C GLU A 93 7.06 45.61 29.41
N SER A 94 7.99 44.82 28.84
CA SER A 94 8.87 45.16 27.68
C SER A 94 10.18 44.32 27.67
N ASP A 95 10.99 44.42 26.61
CA ASP A 95 12.13 43.55 26.23
C ASP A 95 13.54 43.94 26.77
N ALA A 96 14.52 43.02 26.65
CA ALA A 96 15.90 43.27 26.16
C ALA A 96 16.72 41.96 25.97
N ALA A 97 17.83 42.01 25.20
CA ALA A 97 18.62 40.84 24.77
C ALA A 97 20.11 40.87 25.19
N GLY A 98 20.82 39.74 25.04
CA GLY A 98 22.29 39.67 25.18
C GLY A 98 22.91 38.29 24.90
N GLU A 99 23.87 38.21 23.98
CA GLU A 99 24.65 37.00 23.65
C GLU A 99 25.97 36.89 24.46
N LYS A 100 26.47 35.66 24.70
CA LYS A 100 27.88 35.30 24.39
C LYS A 100 28.19 33.79 24.44
N LYS A 101 29.34 33.42 23.86
CA LYS A 101 29.89 32.06 23.72
C LYS A 101 31.03 31.79 24.73
N THR A 102 31.18 30.52 25.13
CA THR A 102 32.41 29.67 25.21
C THR A 102 31.98 28.32 25.82
N ASP A 103 32.23 27.11 25.30
CA ASP A 103 33.37 26.49 24.60
C ASP A 103 34.43 25.86 25.55
N SER A 104 35.16 24.85 25.05
CA SER A 104 36.12 23.92 25.70
C SER A 104 35.55 22.70 26.45
N GLN A 105 36.35 21.61 26.45
CA GLN A 105 36.03 20.25 26.94
C GLN A 105 37.16 19.75 27.91
N PRO A 106 37.32 18.46 28.30
CA PRO A 106 37.61 18.12 29.70
C PRO A 106 39.06 17.71 30.00
N GLU A 107 39.43 17.66 31.29
CA GLU A 107 40.62 16.97 31.80
C GLU A 107 40.30 15.97 32.93
N GLN A 108 41.31 15.16 33.31
CA GLN A 108 41.14 13.90 34.00
C GLN A 108 41.69 13.88 35.44
N SER A 109 41.07 13.05 36.28
CA SER A 109 41.69 12.28 37.38
C SER A 109 42.28 13.02 38.60
N LYS A 110 41.95 12.49 39.78
CA LYS A 110 42.91 11.70 40.59
C LYS A 110 42.19 10.90 41.69
N GLN A 111 42.82 9.79 42.09
CA GLN A 111 42.44 9.03 43.28
C GLN A 111 43.05 9.69 44.54
N THR A 112 42.40 9.46 45.67
CA THR A 112 43.06 9.31 46.98
C THR A 112 42.33 8.22 47.75
N ASP A 113 43.05 7.18 48.16
CA ASP A 113 42.49 6.09 48.96
C ASP A 113 42.39 6.48 50.44
N GLN A 114 41.33 6.04 51.12
CA GLN A 114 41.38 5.82 52.56
C GLN A 114 40.43 4.69 53.01
N GLN A 115 41.04 3.58 53.40
CA GLN A 115 40.49 2.50 54.23
C GLN A 115 40.51 2.98 55.70
N VAL A 116 39.72 2.50 56.67
CA VAL A 116 38.73 1.40 56.79
C VAL A 116 37.69 1.83 57.84
N ASP A 117 36.45 1.31 57.82
CA ASP A 117 35.93 0.44 58.91
C ASP A 117 34.68 -0.33 58.44
N ALA A 118 34.26 -1.37 59.16
CA ALA A 118 33.15 -2.25 58.81
C ALA A 118 31.85 -1.93 59.58
N GLY A 119 30.70 -2.15 58.93
CA GLY A 119 29.39 -2.02 59.57
C GLY A 119 28.29 -2.66 58.72
N ASP A 120 27.76 -3.79 59.18
CA ASP A 120 26.80 -4.59 58.42
C ASP A 120 25.50 -3.85 58.06
N LYS A 121 25.25 -3.76 56.75
CA LYS A 121 23.94 -4.01 56.14
C LYS A 121 24.07 -4.17 54.63
N GLU A 122 24.45 -5.37 54.21
CA GLU A 122 24.03 -5.86 52.91
C GLU A 122 22.50 -5.91 52.88
N LYS A 123 21.88 -4.85 52.36
CA LYS A 123 20.66 -5.05 51.59
C LYS A 123 21.10 -5.76 50.33
N GLU A 124 20.84 -7.06 50.26
CA GLU A 124 20.67 -7.72 48.98
C GLU A 124 19.64 -6.91 48.19
N SER A 125 20.15 -6.15 47.22
CA SER A 125 19.34 -5.83 46.07
C SER A 125 19.24 -7.14 45.30
N GLU A 126 18.16 -7.88 45.54
CA GLU A 126 17.71 -8.90 44.60
C GLU A 126 17.85 -8.27 43.20
N LYS A 127 18.71 -8.86 42.37
CA LYS A 127 18.83 -8.45 40.97
C LYS A 127 17.56 -8.87 40.28
N LEU A 128 16.52 -8.04 40.42
CA LEU A 128 15.20 -8.22 39.86
C LEU A 128 15.35 -8.67 38.42
N ASN A 129 15.11 -9.97 38.20
CA ASN A 129 15.11 -10.56 36.88
C ASN A 129 14.14 -9.71 36.04
N PRO A 130 14.57 -9.07 34.93
CA PRO A 130 13.71 -8.17 34.19
C PRO A 130 12.41 -8.83 33.71
N LYS A 131 12.38 -10.16 33.54
CA LYS A 131 11.17 -10.95 33.26
C LYS A 131 10.13 -10.95 34.38
N GLU A 132 10.56 -10.74 35.63
CA GLU A 132 9.78 -11.05 36.84
C GLU A 132 9.39 -9.83 37.66
N SER A 133 9.89 -8.63 37.32
CA SER A 133 9.49 -7.39 37.97
C SER A 133 7.99 -7.09 37.76
N ALA A 134 7.37 -6.39 38.71
CA ALA A 134 5.97 -6.00 38.61
C ALA A 134 5.71 -5.07 37.41
N GLU A 135 6.66 -4.18 37.11
CA GLU A 135 6.60 -3.29 35.93
C GLU A 135 6.62 -4.08 34.62
N ALA A 136 7.54 -5.05 34.48
CA ALA A 136 7.63 -5.87 33.28
C ALA A 136 6.40 -6.76 33.08
N LYS A 137 5.85 -7.33 34.16
CA LYS A 137 4.59 -8.08 34.15
C LYS A 137 3.41 -7.22 33.70
N ALA A 138 3.28 -6.00 34.23
CA ALA A 138 2.24 -5.05 33.82
C ALA A 138 2.42 -4.56 32.37
N LEU A 139 3.66 -4.31 31.94
CA LEU A 139 3.99 -3.94 30.56
C LEU A 139 3.65 -5.06 29.58
N TYR A 140 4.04 -6.30 29.89
CA TYR A 140 3.73 -7.49 29.10
C TYR A 140 2.21 -7.65 28.93
N GLN A 141 1.44 -7.57 30.02
CA GLN A 141 -0.04 -7.64 29.99
C GLN A 141 -0.70 -6.52 29.17
N ARG A 142 -0.05 -5.35 29.04
CA ARG A 142 -0.55 -4.19 28.28
C ARG A 142 -0.19 -4.24 26.79
N VAL A 143 0.92 -4.89 26.44
CA VAL A 143 1.54 -4.83 25.09
C VAL A 143 1.38 -6.14 24.32
N VAL A 144 1.35 -7.29 25.00
CA VAL A 144 1.18 -8.59 24.37
C VAL A 144 -0.29 -8.90 24.21
N THR A 145 -0.71 -9.16 22.98
CA THR A 145 -2.10 -9.45 22.61
C THR A 145 -2.22 -10.88 22.12
N LYS A 146 -3.38 -11.51 22.35
CA LYS A 146 -3.63 -12.87 21.84
C LYS A 146 -3.72 -12.84 20.30
N GLY A 147 -2.86 -13.60 19.65
CA GLY A 147 -2.81 -13.78 18.21
C GLY A 147 -3.62 -14.97 17.73
N THR A 148 -3.46 -15.27 16.44
CA THR A 148 -3.95 -16.51 15.83
C THR A 148 -2.77 -17.38 15.43
N ALA A 149 -2.89 -18.70 15.62
CA ALA A 149 -1.84 -19.64 15.22
C ALA A 149 -1.73 -19.73 13.68
N PRO A 150 -0.53 -19.96 13.13
CA PRO A 150 -0.37 -20.24 11.70
C PRO A 150 -1.15 -21.50 11.31
N LYS A 151 -1.60 -21.53 10.05
CA LYS A 151 -2.05 -22.76 9.38
C LYS A 151 -0.88 -23.18 8.48
N GLY A 152 0.03 -23.97 9.06
CA GLY A 152 1.32 -24.34 8.44
C GLY A 152 1.19 -24.91 7.02
N GLU A 153 2.30 -25.05 6.29
CA GLU A 153 2.31 -25.40 4.85
C GLU A 153 1.34 -26.56 4.55
N THR A 154 0.28 -26.24 3.81
CA THR A 154 -0.76 -27.17 3.40
C THR A 154 -0.53 -27.53 1.95
N ALA A 155 -0.33 -28.82 1.70
CA ALA A 155 -0.32 -29.37 0.36
C ALA A 155 -1.77 -29.41 -0.16
N LEU A 156 -2.16 -28.39 -0.92
CA LEU A 156 -3.54 -28.17 -1.38
C LEU A 156 -3.75 -28.62 -2.84
N ALA A 157 -3.10 -29.70 -3.26
CA ALA A 157 -3.36 -30.30 -4.56
C ALA A 157 -3.09 -31.81 -4.59
N LYS A 158 -3.95 -32.55 -5.30
CA LYS A 158 -3.47 -33.71 -6.07
C LYS A 158 -2.57 -33.18 -7.19
N GLU A 159 -1.52 -33.92 -7.54
CA GLU A 159 -0.72 -33.59 -8.72
C GLU A 159 -1.62 -33.37 -9.95
N SER A 160 -1.38 -32.29 -10.68
CA SER A 160 -2.02 -32.10 -11.99
C SER A 160 -1.55 -33.16 -12.97
N SER A 161 -2.37 -33.46 -13.98
CA SER A 161 -2.03 -34.41 -15.05
C SER A 161 -0.86 -33.98 -15.95
N GLU A 162 -0.24 -32.83 -15.67
CA GLU A 162 0.95 -32.31 -16.34
C GLU A 162 2.16 -32.16 -15.39
N GLY A 163 2.06 -32.65 -14.15
CA GLY A 163 3.19 -32.75 -13.20
C GLY A 163 3.57 -31.46 -12.49
N ILE A 164 2.63 -30.51 -12.36
CA ILE A 164 2.78 -29.32 -11.50
C ILE A 164 2.16 -29.60 -10.12
N THR A 165 2.86 -29.15 -9.08
CA THR A 165 2.43 -29.11 -7.68
C THR A 165 2.07 -27.68 -7.27
N VAL A 166 1.05 -27.52 -6.41
CA VAL A 166 0.66 -26.22 -5.84
C VAL A 166 0.44 -26.40 -4.33
N ASP A 167 1.27 -25.73 -3.54
CA ASP A 167 1.19 -25.73 -2.07
C ASP A 167 0.80 -24.34 -1.56
N ARG A 168 0.27 -24.25 -0.33
CA ARG A 168 -0.10 -22.97 0.29
C ARG A 168 0.46 -22.82 1.72
N VAL A 169 1.13 -21.70 1.97
CA VAL A 169 1.63 -21.29 3.30
C VAL A 169 0.83 -20.07 3.75
N HIS A 170 0.09 -20.18 4.88
CA HIS A 170 -0.76 -19.08 5.33
C HIS A 170 -1.05 -19.10 6.85
N GLY A 171 -1.83 -18.13 7.30
CA GLY A 171 -2.40 -18.06 8.64
C GLY A 171 -3.88 -17.69 8.58
N ALA A 172 -4.37 -17.10 9.67
CA ALA A 172 -5.69 -16.47 9.73
C ALA A 172 -5.61 -14.93 9.61
N ASN A 173 -4.42 -14.35 9.75
CA ASN A 173 -4.15 -12.91 9.66
C ASN A 173 -2.71 -12.67 9.12
N ARG A 174 -2.33 -11.41 8.88
CA ARG A 174 -0.99 -11.06 8.38
C ARG A 174 0.17 -11.46 9.31
N PHE A 175 -0.06 -11.50 10.61
CA PHE A 175 0.95 -11.87 11.61
C PHE A 175 1.23 -13.37 11.56
N SER A 176 0.17 -14.18 11.53
CA SER A 176 0.25 -15.63 11.35
C SER A 176 0.69 -16.06 9.93
N ASN A 177 0.42 -15.26 8.90
CA ASN A 177 1.07 -15.41 7.59
C ASN A 177 2.60 -15.28 7.72
N ALA A 178 3.10 -14.21 8.35
CA ALA A 178 4.54 -14.01 8.56
C ALA A 178 5.20 -15.14 9.38
N VAL A 179 4.52 -15.63 10.43
CA VAL A 179 4.94 -16.81 11.19
C VAL A 179 4.98 -18.08 10.32
N ALA A 180 3.97 -18.34 9.48
CA ALA A 180 3.97 -19.51 8.60
C ALA A 180 5.10 -19.44 7.53
N ILE A 181 5.38 -18.24 7.00
CA ILE A 181 6.49 -17.99 6.06
C ILE A 181 7.84 -18.22 6.75
N SER A 182 7.97 -17.80 8.01
CA SER A 182 9.14 -18.10 8.86
C SER A 182 9.33 -19.61 9.04
N GLN A 183 8.28 -20.33 9.41
CA GLN A 183 8.31 -21.79 9.60
C GLN A 183 8.67 -22.57 8.32
N ALA A 184 8.18 -22.12 7.15
CA ALA A 184 8.54 -22.72 5.86
C ALA A 184 10.00 -22.45 5.43
N GLY A 185 10.66 -21.43 5.97
CA GLY A 185 12.01 -21.02 5.60
C GLY A 185 13.11 -21.35 6.61
N TRP A 186 12.80 -21.32 7.90
CA TRP A 186 13.77 -21.29 9.00
C TRP A 186 13.39 -22.25 10.13
N GLU A 187 14.14 -23.34 10.27
CA GLU A 187 14.09 -24.16 11.49
C GLU A 187 14.54 -23.33 12.70
N LYS A 188 15.61 -22.55 12.55
CA LYS A 188 16.17 -21.61 13.54
C LYS A 188 16.72 -20.35 12.87
N SER A 189 16.86 -19.26 13.63
CA SER A 189 17.73 -18.13 13.29
C SER A 189 18.11 -17.35 14.54
N ASP A 190 19.39 -16.95 14.67
CA ASP A 190 19.86 -16.07 15.75
C ASP A 190 19.26 -14.65 15.69
N TYR A 191 18.76 -14.25 14.52
CA TYR A 191 18.24 -12.91 14.24
C TYR A 191 16.79 -12.98 13.73
N VAL A 192 15.98 -12.01 14.14
CA VAL A 192 14.64 -11.74 13.59
C VAL A 192 14.52 -10.26 13.24
N LEU A 193 13.96 -9.94 12.07
CA LEU A 193 13.53 -8.58 11.75
C LEU A 193 12.04 -8.45 12.08
N ILE A 194 11.62 -7.32 12.65
CA ILE A 194 10.21 -7.04 12.94
C ILE A 194 9.83 -5.69 12.35
N ALA A 195 8.75 -5.63 11.57
CA ALA A 195 8.18 -4.40 11.03
C ALA A 195 6.69 -4.25 11.43
N ASN A 196 6.14 -3.03 11.34
CA ASN A 196 4.71 -2.82 11.55
C ASN A 196 3.89 -3.42 10.38
N GLY A 197 3.05 -4.41 10.68
CA GLY A 197 2.23 -5.13 9.68
C GLY A 197 1.15 -4.30 8.99
N TYR A 198 0.83 -3.11 9.49
CA TYR A 198 -0.10 -2.15 8.89
C TYR A 198 0.61 -0.96 8.20
N MET A 199 1.93 -0.84 8.31
CA MET A 199 2.70 0.29 7.77
C MET A 199 3.86 -0.20 6.89
N TYR A 200 3.56 -0.50 5.62
CA TYR A 200 4.50 -1.10 4.66
C TYR A 200 5.85 -0.37 4.52
N ALA A 201 5.89 0.94 4.77
CA ALA A 201 6.96 1.83 4.34
C ALA A 201 8.33 1.50 4.95
N ASP A 202 8.35 1.12 6.23
CA ASP A 202 9.58 0.75 6.93
C ASP A 202 10.02 -0.70 6.64
N ALA A 203 9.13 -1.51 6.05
CA ALA A 203 9.36 -2.90 5.67
C ALA A 203 9.85 -3.06 4.21
N LEU A 204 9.65 -2.08 3.32
CA LEU A 204 9.95 -2.19 1.88
C LEU A 204 11.42 -2.57 1.58
N THR A 205 12.36 -2.12 2.40
CA THR A 205 13.80 -2.32 2.19
C THR A 205 14.38 -3.45 3.03
N SER A 206 13.54 -4.16 3.80
CA SER A 206 13.95 -5.20 4.75
C SER A 206 14.58 -6.44 4.09
N ALA A 207 14.16 -6.77 2.86
CA ALA A 207 14.53 -8.00 2.15
C ALA A 207 16.06 -8.25 2.04
N PRO A 208 16.90 -7.30 1.56
CA PRO A 208 18.35 -7.47 1.58
C PRO A 208 18.95 -7.58 2.99
N LEU A 209 18.40 -6.88 4.00
CA LEU A 209 18.92 -6.94 5.36
C LEU A 209 18.62 -8.29 6.03
N ALA A 210 17.41 -8.83 5.84
CA ALA A 210 17.07 -10.20 6.23
C ALA A 210 18.00 -11.24 5.57
N ALA A 211 18.37 -11.03 4.30
CA ALA A 211 19.30 -11.90 3.60
C ALA A 211 20.76 -11.75 4.06
N VAL A 212 21.16 -10.59 4.59
CA VAL A 212 22.44 -10.41 5.31
C VAL A 212 22.45 -11.29 6.56
N TYR A 213 21.45 -11.15 7.45
CA TYR A 213 21.39 -11.85 8.73
C TYR A 213 20.85 -13.29 8.68
N ASN A 214 20.42 -13.78 7.51
CA ASN A 214 19.68 -15.05 7.36
C ASN A 214 18.46 -15.12 8.31
N ALA A 215 17.72 -14.04 8.41
CA ALA A 215 16.62 -13.84 9.36
C ALA A 215 15.25 -13.82 8.64
N PRO A 216 14.17 -14.31 9.27
CA PRO A 216 12.81 -14.04 8.81
C PRO A 216 12.37 -12.61 9.18
N LEU A 217 11.36 -12.12 8.46
CA LEU A 217 10.59 -10.92 8.84
C LEU A 217 9.28 -11.35 9.50
N LEU A 218 9.14 -11.02 10.77
CA LEU A 218 7.86 -11.09 11.49
C LEU A 218 7.21 -9.70 11.52
N LEU A 219 5.94 -9.65 11.90
CA LEU A 219 5.15 -8.43 11.90
C LEU A 219 4.59 -8.13 13.30
N THR A 220 4.46 -6.85 13.63
CA THR A 220 3.85 -6.36 14.88
C THR A 220 2.80 -5.28 14.59
N LYS A 221 1.98 -4.91 15.58
CA LYS A 221 1.08 -3.74 15.50
C LYS A 221 1.84 -2.50 15.99
N ASP A 222 1.21 -1.32 15.95
CA ASP A 222 1.86 -0.05 16.34
C ASP A 222 2.29 -0.04 17.81
N LYS A 223 1.44 -0.54 18.71
CA LYS A 223 1.65 -0.52 20.18
C LYS A 223 1.62 -1.89 20.84
N THR A 224 1.27 -2.93 20.09
CA THR A 224 1.10 -4.30 20.60
C THR A 224 1.73 -5.33 19.68
N ILE A 225 2.16 -6.45 20.26
CA ILE A 225 2.68 -7.63 19.55
C ILE A 225 1.74 -8.81 19.77
N GLU A 226 1.64 -9.74 18.82
CA GLU A 226 0.85 -10.97 19.01
C GLU A 226 1.70 -12.03 19.73
N ASP A 227 1.12 -12.74 20.71
CA ASP A 227 1.77 -13.85 21.42
C ASP A 227 2.31 -14.94 20.48
N THR A 228 1.63 -15.18 19.35
CA THR A 228 2.09 -16.08 18.29
C THR A 228 3.32 -15.57 17.53
N THR A 229 3.59 -14.26 17.56
CA THR A 229 4.86 -13.68 17.06
C THR A 229 5.98 -13.90 18.08
N LEU A 230 5.70 -13.74 19.38
CA LEU A 230 6.66 -14.05 20.45
C LEU A 230 7.05 -15.54 20.46
N ALA A 231 6.07 -16.43 20.33
CA ALA A 231 6.28 -17.87 20.26
C ALA A 231 7.12 -18.29 19.03
N GLU A 232 7.02 -17.58 17.91
CA GLU A 232 7.85 -17.83 16.73
C GLU A 232 9.31 -17.36 16.94
N ILE A 233 9.52 -16.22 17.61
CA ILE A 233 10.86 -15.75 18.01
C ILE A 233 11.55 -16.78 18.93
N GLU A 234 10.80 -17.32 19.90
CA GLU A 234 11.26 -18.39 20.79
C GLU A 234 11.54 -19.70 20.03
N ARG A 235 10.64 -20.13 19.15
CA ARG A 235 10.79 -21.34 18.31
C ARG A 235 12.02 -21.26 17.40
N LEU A 236 12.33 -20.07 16.87
CA LEU A 236 13.54 -19.80 16.08
C LEU A 236 14.83 -19.84 16.92
N GLN A 237 14.72 -19.79 18.25
CA GLN A 237 15.83 -19.64 19.20
C GLN A 237 16.63 -18.34 18.98
N ALA A 238 15.91 -17.28 18.59
CA ALA A 238 16.50 -15.99 18.27
C ALA A 238 17.07 -15.29 19.51
N LYS A 239 18.18 -14.57 19.32
CA LYS A 239 18.86 -13.79 20.36
C LYS A 239 18.79 -12.29 20.07
N HIS A 240 18.79 -11.93 18.79
CA HIS A 240 18.85 -10.55 18.31
C HIS A 240 17.56 -10.18 17.56
N ILE A 241 17.01 -9.01 17.86
CA ILE A 241 15.82 -8.50 17.20
C ILE A 241 16.12 -7.13 16.59
N ILE A 242 15.87 -6.99 15.28
CA ILE A 242 16.01 -5.73 14.55
C ILE A 242 14.62 -5.17 14.29
N LEU A 243 14.22 -4.15 15.05
CA LEU A 243 12.98 -3.39 14.82
C LEU A 243 13.17 -2.42 13.66
N LEU A 244 12.32 -2.53 12.64
CA LEU A 244 12.30 -1.64 11.49
C LEU A 244 11.19 -0.59 11.63
N GLY A 245 11.60 0.67 11.81
CA GLY A 245 10.73 1.82 11.95
C GLY A 245 10.98 2.58 13.25
N GLY A 246 10.77 3.91 13.19
CA GLY A 246 10.81 4.77 14.37
C GLY A 246 9.67 4.48 15.35
N THR A 247 9.68 5.15 16.50
CA THR A 247 8.71 4.95 17.60
C THR A 247 7.25 5.25 17.24
N LYS A 248 7.02 6.01 16.15
CA LYS A 248 5.68 6.23 15.56
C LYS A 248 5.15 5.04 14.74
N SER A 249 6.01 4.10 14.38
CA SER A 249 5.70 2.90 13.60
C SER A 249 5.68 1.66 14.49
N ILE A 250 6.66 1.51 15.38
CA ILE A 250 6.70 0.46 16.42
C ILE A 250 7.00 1.14 17.76
N HIS A 251 6.02 1.22 18.66
CA HIS A 251 6.12 1.93 19.93
C HIS A 251 7.25 1.41 20.82
N GLU A 252 7.79 2.27 21.69
CA GLU A 252 8.95 1.93 22.53
C GLU A 252 8.65 0.89 23.61
N ASP A 253 7.37 0.74 23.96
CA ASP A 253 6.91 -0.35 24.84
C ASP A 253 7.14 -1.76 24.23
N ILE A 254 7.22 -1.88 22.89
CA ILE A 254 7.47 -3.17 22.22
C ILE A 254 8.95 -3.56 22.36
N SER A 255 9.89 -2.62 22.20
CA SER A 255 11.32 -2.87 22.47
C SER A 255 11.52 -3.30 23.92
N LYS A 256 10.98 -2.54 24.87
CA LYS A 256 11.05 -2.84 26.31
C LYS A 256 10.52 -4.23 26.67
N VAL A 257 9.39 -4.66 26.10
CA VAL A 257 8.87 -6.03 26.35
C VAL A 257 9.83 -7.09 25.84
N LEU A 258 10.41 -6.89 24.66
CA LEU A 258 11.35 -7.85 24.07
C LEU A 258 12.70 -7.88 24.83
N GLU A 259 13.18 -6.72 25.30
CA GLU A 259 14.34 -6.58 26.19
C GLU A 259 14.10 -7.25 27.55
N TYR A 260 12.93 -7.04 28.17
CA TYR A 260 12.53 -7.75 29.38
C TYR A 260 12.38 -9.26 29.15
N GLN A 261 12.01 -9.70 27.94
CA GLN A 261 12.06 -11.12 27.57
C GLN A 261 13.48 -11.65 27.28
N GLY A 262 14.52 -10.82 27.42
CA GLY A 262 15.92 -11.21 27.33
C GLY A 262 16.51 -11.19 25.92
N TYR A 263 15.80 -10.60 24.95
CA TYR A 263 16.31 -10.43 23.58
C TYR A 263 17.19 -9.18 23.48
N ALA A 264 18.28 -9.27 22.71
CA ALA A 264 19.11 -8.13 22.35
C ALA A 264 18.42 -7.34 21.22
N VAL A 265 17.62 -6.35 21.59
CA VAL A 265 16.85 -5.53 20.65
C VAL A 265 17.69 -4.36 20.13
N ARG A 266 17.55 -4.06 18.84
CA ARG A 266 18.08 -2.85 18.20
C ARG A 266 17.03 -2.28 17.24
N ARG A 267 16.89 -0.95 17.20
CA ARG A 267 16.00 -0.26 16.28
C ARG A 267 16.77 0.38 15.13
N ILE A 268 16.31 0.19 13.91
CA ILE A 268 16.66 1.00 12.74
C ILE A 268 15.43 1.88 12.46
N GLY A 269 15.55 3.19 12.68
CA GLY A 269 14.41 4.11 12.66
C GLY A 269 14.77 5.52 12.18
N GLY A 270 14.56 5.79 10.89
CA GLY A 270 14.64 7.13 10.31
C GLY A 270 13.43 8.02 10.69
N LYS A 271 13.55 9.34 10.48
CA LYS A 271 12.45 10.31 10.69
C LYS A 271 11.31 10.12 9.68
N ASN A 272 11.60 9.45 8.56
CA ASN A 272 10.68 9.11 7.47
C ASN A 272 11.19 7.88 6.69
N ARG A 273 10.35 7.34 5.81
CA ARG A 273 10.62 6.12 5.02
C ARG A 273 11.86 6.18 4.11
N TYR A 274 12.30 7.36 3.69
CA TYR A 274 13.44 7.55 2.78
C TYR A 274 14.76 7.51 3.54
N GLU A 275 14.78 8.12 4.73
CA GLU A 275 15.88 8.00 5.69
C GLU A 275 15.96 6.58 6.27
N GLN A 276 14.82 5.96 6.58
CA GLN A 276 14.75 4.55 6.99
C GLN A 276 15.33 3.62 5.92
N ALA A 277 14.95 3.82 4.65
CA ALA A 277 15.50 3.08 3.52
C ALA A 277 17.03 3.21 3.43
N ALA A 278 17.55 4.43 3.59
CA ALA A 278 18.98 4.69 3.55
C ALA A 278 19.75 4.04 4.72
N LEU A 279 19.23 4.10 5.95
CA LEU A 279 19.86 3.43 7.11
C LEU A 279 19.95 1.91 6.92
N VAL A 280 18.86 1.29 6.43
CA VAL A 280 18.85 -0.15 6.08
C VAL A 280 19.82 -0.45 4.94
N ALA A 281 19.89 0.42 3.93
CA ALA A 281 20.80 0.27 2.79
C ALA A 281 22.28 0.40 3.20
N GLU A 282 22.63 1.32 4.10
CA GLU A 282 23.98 1.48 4.62
C GLU A 282 24.43 0.26 5.43
N GLU A 283 23.54 -0.33 6.24
CA GLU A 283 23.83 -1.57 6.97
C GLU A 283 24.04 -2.77 6.03
N VAL A 284 23.25 -2.87 4.96
CA VAL A 284 23.47 -3.86 3.89
C VAL A 284 24.84 -3.64 3.22
N MET A 285 25.15 -2.43 2.76
CA MET A 285 26.43 -2.12 2.10
C MET A 285 27.64 -2.37 3.01
N ALA A 286 27.52 -2.06 4.31
CA ALA A 286 28.58 -2.32 5.29
C ALA A 286 28.81 -3.81 5.52
N ALA A 287 27.75 -4.62 5.54
CA ALA A 287 27.84 -6.06 5.76
C ALA A 287 28.23 -6.88 4.52
N THR A 288 28.03 -6.36 3.31
CA THR A 288 28.29 -7.08 2.04
C THR A 288 29.43 -6.52 1.20
N GLY A 289 29.81 -5.26 1.42
CA GLY A 289 30.68 -4.50 0.51
C GLY A 289 30.01 -4.10 -0.81
N SER A 290 28.72 -4.40 -1.02
CA SER A 290 27.98 -4.10 -2.25
C SER A 290 27.95 -2.60 -2.53
N ARG A 291 28.10 -2.23 -3.80
CA ARG A 291 28.05 -0.84 -4.28
C ARG A 291 27.04 -0.63 -5.42
N ASP A 292 26.27 -1.65 -5.78
CA ASP A 292 25.17 -1.55 -6.73
C ASP A 292 23.85 -1.47 -5.96
N ALA A 293 22.97 -0.54 -6.33
CA ALA A 293 21.74 -0.27 -5.59
C ALA A 293 20.48 -0.27 -6.47
N PHE A 294 19.38 -0.69 -5.88
CA PHE A 294 18.04 -0.47 -6.44
C PHE A 294 17.47 0.86 -5.93
N LEU A 295 16.76 1.58 -6.79
CA LEU A 295 15.99 2.75 -6.40
C LEU A 295 14.54 2.56 -6.83
N ALA A 296 13.63 2.53 -5.85
CA ALA A 296 12.20 2.36 -6.05
C ALA A 296 11.42 3.61 -5.59
N SER A 297 10.17 3.74 -6.02
CA SER A 297 9.25 4.69 -5.40
C SER A 297 8.97 4.29 -3.95
N GLY A 298 9.05 5.24 -3.02
CA GLY A 298 8.58 5.04 -1.65
C GLY A 298 7.10 5.34 -1.45
N GLU A 299 6.39 5.81 -2.48
CA GLU A 299 4.99 6.28 -2.39
C GLU A 299 3.98 5.16 -2.70
N LEU A 300 4.45 4.05 -3.28
CA LEU A 300 3.73 2.79 -3.47
C LEU A 300 4.62 1.59 -3.11
N PHE A 301 4.03 0.48 -2.68
CA PHE A 301 4.79 -0.70 -2.27
C PHE A 301 5.22 -1.61 -3.43
N SER A 302 4.47 -1.63 -4.54
CA SER A 302 4.56 -2.73 -5.52
C SER A 302 5.88 -2.78 -6.27
N ASP A 303 6.50 -1.64 -6.54
CA ASP A 303 7.76 -1.57 -7.29
C ASP A 303 8.92 -2.09 -6.43
N ALA A 304 9.02 -1.63 -5.17
CA ALA A 304 9.98 -2.16 -4.20
C ALA A 304 9.75 -3.65 -3.88
N LEU A 305 8.49 -4.09 -3.76
CA LEU A 305 8.14 -5.50 -3.59
C LEU A 305 8.59 -6.36 -4.79
N SER A 306 8.40 -5.86 -6.02
CA SER A 306 8.72 -6.58 -7.26
C SER A 306 10.22 -6.89 -7.44
N ILE A 307 11.10 -6.14 -6.78
CA ILE A 307 12.55 -6.39 -6.77
C ILE A 307 13.04 -7.06 -5.46
N SER A 308 12.21 -7.17 -4.42
CA SER A 308 12.65 -7.53 -3.07
C SER A 308 13.34 -8.90 -3.00
N ASN A 309 12.89 -9.91 -3.75
CA ASN A 309 13.55 -11.22 -3.80
C ASN A 309 14.92 -11.16 -4.51
N ILE A 310 15.08 -10.30 -5.51
CA ILE A 310 16.38 -10.10 -6.18
C ILE A 310 17.34 -9.33 -5.28
N ALA A 311 16.86 -8.29 -4.60
CA ALA A 311 17.63 -7.53 -3.63
C ALA A 311 18.12 -8.42 -2.47
N ALA A 312 17.25 -9.31 -1.96
CA ALA A 312 17.64 -10.35 -1.02
C ALA A 312 18.65 -11.34 -1.59
N ALA A 313 18.38 -11.95 -2.75
CA ALA A 313 19.24 -12.98 -3.34
C ALA A 313 20.64 -12.47 -3.73
N LYS A 314 20.76 -11.20 -4.13
CA LYS A 314 22.04 -10.53 -4.45
C LYS A 314 22.63 -9.72 -3.28
N LYS A 315 21.91 -9.64 -2.15
CA LYS A 315 22.19 -8.76 -0.99
C LYS A 315 22.52 -7.30 -1.38
N LEU A 316 21.74 -6.73 -2.30
CA LEU A 316 21.90 -5.34 -2.76
C LEU A 316 20.91 -4.41 -2.03
N PRO A 317 21.34 -3.20 -1.62
CA PRO A 317 20.46 -2.22 -0.99
C PRO A 317 19.30 -1.79 -1.90
N ILE A 318 18.15 -1.49 -1.27
CA ILE A 318 17.04 -0.76 -1.88
C ILE A 318 16.97 0.62 -1.23
N TYR A 319 17.10 1.67 -2.03
CA TYR A 319 16.75 3.04 -1.66
C TYR A 319 15.33 3.38 -2.13
N LEU A 320 14.70 4.34 -1.46
CA LEU A 320 13.39 4.87 -1.81
C LEU A 320 13.48 6.35 -2.18
N THR A 321 12.63 6.81 -3.10
CA THR A 321 12.47 8.24 -3.44
C THR A 321 11.01 8.60 -3.68
N ARG A 322 10.67 9.90 -3.71
CA ARG A 322 9.38 10.37 -4.23
C ARG A 322 9.39 10.35 -5.75
N GLY A 323 8.23 10.18 -6.37
CA GLY A 323 8.10 10.05 -7.83
C GLY A 323 8.51 11.31 -8.60
N ASN A 324 8.30 12.49 -8.02
CA ASN A 324 8.65 13.79 -8.62
C ASN A 324 9.89 14.47 -8.01
N ARG A 325 10.52 13.87 -6.99
CA ARG A 325 11.65 14.48 -6.27
C ARG A 325 12.65 13.44 -5.79
N LEU A 326 13.92 13.63 -6.14
CA LEU A 326 15.03 12.87 -5.58
C LEU A 326 15.22 13.25 -4.11
N GLU A 327 15.12 12.28 -3.20
CA GLU A 327 15.23 12.53 -1.76
C GLU A 327 16.69 12.67 -1.31
N GLN A 328 16.93 13.49 -0.27
CA GLN A 328 18.29 13.81 0.20
C GLN A 328 19.09 12.56 0.58
N ALA A 329 18.45 11.59 1.25
CA ALA A 329 19.09 10.33 1.63
C ALA A 329 19.52 9.44 0.43
N VAL A 330 19.03 9.73 -0.78
CA VAL A 330 19.52 9.13 -2.03
C VAL A 330 20.71 9.94 -2.57
N ILE A 331 20.65 11.28 -2.50
CA ILE A 331 21.75 12.19 -2.87
C ILE A 331 23.00 11.87 -2.04
N ASP A 332 22.85 11.72 -0.72
CA ASP A 332 23.92 11.39 0.23
C ASP A 332 24.50 9.97 0.02
N ALA A 333 23.83 9.15 -0.79
CA ALA A 333 24.26 7.80 -1.18
C ALA A 333 24.93 7.75 -2.55
N ILE A 334 24.79 8.77 -3.42
CA ILE A 334 25.44 8.81 -4.74
C ILE A 334 26.96 8.54 -4.67
N PRO A 335 27.76 9.23 -3.84
CA PRO A 335 29.21 8.95 -3.74
C PRO A 335 29.54 7.60 -3.09
N LYS A 336 28.54 6.87 -2.57
CA LYS A 336 28.68 5.55 -1.95
C LYS A 336 28.29 4.40 -2.88
N VAL A 337 27.73 4.68 -4.07
CA VAL A 337 27.05 3.72 -4.97
C VAL A 337 27.55 3.83 -6.41
N ASN A 338 28.07 2.71 -6.94
CA ASN A 338 28.67 2.56 -8.28
C ASN A 338 27.65 2.41 -9.42
N THR A 339 26.45 1.87 -9.14
CA THR A 339 25.35 1.77 -10.10
C THR A 339 23.98 1.90 -9.45
N TRP A 340 23.05 2.47 -10.20
CA TRP A 340 21.64 2.60 -9.84
C TRP A 340 20.77 1.84 -10.84
N THR A 341 19.91 0.96 -10.33
CA THR A 341 18.85 0.31 -11.12
C THR A 341 17.49 0.80 -10.65
N LEU A 342 16.79 1.50 -11.53
CA LEU A 342 15.48 2.10 -11.28
C LEU A 342 14.39 1.03 -11.37
N ILE A 343 13.52 0.95 -10.37
CA ILE A 343 12.37 0.04 -10.35
C ILE A 343 11.09 0.87 -10.36
N GLY A 344 10.31 0.71 -11.43
CA GLY A 344 9.16 1.53 -11.74
C GLY A 344 9.31 2.31 -13.06
N GLY A 345 8.18 2.63 -13.70
CA GLY A 345 8.13 3.51 -14.87
C GLY A 345 8.15 4.99 -14.50
N GLU A 346 8.06 5.88 -15.48
CA GLU A 346 8.12 7.33 -15.23
C GLU A 346 6.97 7.88 -14.36
N LYS A 347 5.86 7.14 -14.23
CA LYS A 347 4.76 7.50 -13.32
C LYS A 347 5.10 7.28 -11.83
N THR A 348 6.10 6.43 -11.52
CA THR A 348 6.47 6.08 -10.14
C THR A 348 7.86 6.58 -9.76
N ILE A 349 8.76 6.73 -10.74
CA ILE A 349 10.00 7.52 -10.64
C ILE A 349 10.18 8.32 -11.95
N SER A 350 9.82 9.59 -11.95
CA SER A 350 9.81 10.44 -13.16
C SER A 350 11.19 10.65 -13.77
N LYS A 351 11.22 11.00 -15.06
CA LYS A 351 12.46 11.35 -15.76
C LYS A 351 13.22 12.51 -15.11
N ALA A 352 12.52 13.44 -14.46
CA ALA A 352 13.14 14.51 -13.68
C ALA A 352 13.99 13.97 -12.51
N VAL A 353 13.54 12.91 -11.83
CA VAL A 353 14.29 12.26 -10.73
C VAL A 353 15.50 11.49 -11.27
N GLU A 354 15.34 10.76 -12.37
CA GLU A 354 16.43 10.07 -13.07
C GLU A 354 17.50 11.04 -13.59
N ASN A 355 17.08 12.14 -14.23
CA ASN A 355 17.96 13.19 -14.71
C ASN A 355 18.68 13.89 -13.53
N ARG A 356 17.99 14.13 -12.41
CA ARG A 356 18.60 14.74 -11.21
C ARG A 356 19.65 13.81 -10.60
N LEU A 357 19.35 12.52 -10.45
CA LEU A 357 20.28 11.49 -9.98
C LEU A 357 21.54 11.46 -10.85
N THR A 358 21.35 11.43 -12.18
CA THR A 358 22.45 11.41 -13.16
C THR A 358 23.27 12.71 -13.11
N SER A 359 22.63 13.88 -13.00
CA SER A 359 23.30 15.19 -12.91
C SER A 359 24.19 15.37 -11.67
N LEU A 360 23.98 14.54 -10.64
CA LEU A 360 24.74 14.52 -9.40
C LEU A 360 25.83 13.41 -9.39
N GLY A 361 26.03 12.71 -10.51
CA GLY A 361 27.02 11.63 -10.66
C GLY A 361 26.46 10.21 -10.49
N GLY A 362 25.16 10.05 -10.24
CA GLY A 362 24.53 8.74 -10.08
C GLY A 362 24.43 7.96 -11.39
N ARG A 363 25.27 6.92 -11.55
CA ARG A 363 25.29 6.08 -12.77
C ARG A 363 24.10 5.13 -12.85
N VAL A 364 23.02 5.57 -13.48
CA VAL A 364 21.87 4.70 -13.83
C VAL A 364 22.30 3.71 -14.91
N VAL A 365 22.10 2.40 -14.67
CA VAL A 365 22.46 1.33 -15.62
C VAL A 365 21.26 0.60 -16.23
N LYS A 366 20.10 0.66 -15.57
CA LYS A 366 18.87 0.00 -16.01
C LYS A 366 17.65 0.66 -15.37
N ARG A 367 16.53 0.66 -16.11
CA ARG A 367 15.17 0.83 -15.57
C ARG A 367 14.38 -0.46 -15.81
N PHE A 368 13.61 -0.88 -14.83
CA PHE A 368 12.61 -1.94 -14.92
C PHE A 368 11.22 -1.31 -14.81
N GLU A 369 10.48 -1.31 -15.92
CA GLU A 369 9.16 -0.72 -16.00
C GLU A 369 8.15 -1.65 -16.68
N GLY A 370 6.89 -1.26 -16.66
CA GLY A 370 5.76 -2.01 -17.19
C GLY A 370 4.47 -1.22 -17.07
N LYS A 371 3.42 -1.62 -17.79
CA LYS A 371 2.10 -0.97 -17.79
C LYS A 371 1.41 -1.08 -16.42
N ASN A 372 1.74 -2.13 -15.66
CA ASN A 372 1.24 -2.39 -14.31
C ASN A 372 2.31 -3.14 -13.49
N ARG A 373 2.04 -3.34 -12.18
CA ARG A 373 2.96 -4.01 -11.24
C ARG A 373 3.30 -5.46 -11.61
N TYR A 374 2.39 -6.15 -12.29
CA TYR A 374 2.59 -7.54 -12.74
C TYR A 374 3.62 -7.57 -13.86
N GLU A 375 3.53 -6.65 -14.83
CA GLU A 375 4.52 -6.50 -15.90
C GLU A 375 5.89 -6.05 -15.36
N VAL A 376 5.96 -5.19 -14.33
CA VAL A 376 7.23 -4.84 -13.66
C VAL A 376 7.88 -6.09 -13.03
N ASN A 377 7.15 -6.87 -12.23
CA ASN A 377 7.65 -8.11 -11.64
C ASN A 377 8.04 -9.17 -12.69
N ARG A 378 7.25 -9.30 -13.77
CA ARG A 378 7.53 -10.20 -14.91
C ARG A 378 8.84 -9.81 -15.60
N ASN A 379 9.02 -8.52 -15.91
CA ASN A 379 10.21 -8.00 -16.60
C ASN A 379 11.49 -8.09 -15.75
N ILE A 380 11.37 -7.95 -14.42
CA ILE A 380 12.46 -8.24 -13.46
C ILE A 380 12.80 -9.74 -13.49
N THR A 381 11.79 -10.60 -13.44
CA THR A 381 11.96 -12.06 -13.42
C THR A 381 12.63 -12.58 -14.71
N ASP A 382 12.21 -12.07 -15.87
CA ASP A 382 12.80 -12.41 -17.17
C ASP A 382 14.26 -11.96 -17.34
N TRP A 383 14.68 -10.91 -16.65
CA TRP A 383 16.07 -10.46 -16.68
C TRP A 383 16.98 -11.24 -15.73
N TYR A 384 16.51 -11.59 -14.53
CA TYR A 384 17.36 -12.20 -13.50
C TYR A 384 17.29 -13.74 -13.44
N TYR A 385 16.27 -14.37 -14.02
CA TYR A 385 16.13 -15.83 -14.03
C TYR A 385 16.07 -16.39 -15.46
N ASN A 386 16.79 -17.48 -15.70
CA ASN A 386 16.79 -18.20 -16.97
C ASN A 386 15.57 -19.17 -17.09
N ASP A 387 15.63 -20.03 -18.10
CA ASP A 387 14.66 -21.08 -18.43
C ASP A 387 14.57 -22.21 -17.38
N ARG A 388 15.59 -22.35 -16.50
CA ARG A 388 15.67 -23.40 -15.47
C ARG A 388 14.87 -23.08 -14.20
N LEU A 389 14.38 -21.84 -14.05
CA LEU A 389 13.49 -21.47 -12.96
C LEU A 389 12.20 -22.32 -13.07
N SER A 390 12.02 -23.22 -12.10
CA SER A 390 10.91 -24.19 -12.07
C SER A 390 10.01 -24.08 -10.85
N HIS A 391 10.21 -23.06 -10.02
CA HIS A 391 9.41 -22.77 -8.82
C HIS A 391 9.15 -21.27 -8.72
N PHE A 392 7.95 -20.91 -8.26
CA PHE A 392 7.56 -19.56 -7.89
C PHE A 392 6.88 -19.54 -6.52
N TYR A 393 7.22 -18.54 -5.71
CA TYR A 393 6.42 -18.09 -4.58
C TYR A 393 5.39 -17.08 -5.08
N VAL A 394 4.11 -17.43 -4.99
CA VAL A 394 3.01 -16.65 -5.56
C VAL A 394 2.36 -15.81 -4.48
N VAL A 395 2.28 -14.50 -4.70
CA VAL A 395 1.80 -13.53 -3.70
C VAL A 395 0.83 -12.54 -4.32
N SER A 396 -0.08 -12.02 -3.50
CA SER A 396 -0.91 -10.89 -3.91
C SER A 396 -0.03 -9.70 -4.33
N GLY A 397 -0.21 -9.21 -5.56
CA GLY A 397 0.33 -7.91 -5.96
C GLY A 397 -0.46 -6.74 -5.35
N GLU A 398 -1.60 -7.01 -4.71
CA GLU A 398 -2.52 -6.01 -4.15
C GLU A 398 -2.32 -5.78 -2.65
N LEU A 399 -1.62 -6.70 -1.95
CA LEU A 399 -1.26 -6.59 -0.54
C LEU A 399 0.24 -6.81 -0.28
N TYR A 400 0.87 -5.92 0.50
CA TYR A 400 2.29 -5.98 0.82
C TYR A 400 2.68 -6.94 1.95
N SER A 401 1.76 -7.22 2.90
CA SER A 401 2.11 -7.88 4.17
C SER A 401 2.56 -9.32 4.01
N ASP A 402 2.05 -9.98 2.97
CA ASP A 402 2.36 -11.37 2.66
C ASP A 402 3.57 -11.43 1.74
N GLY A 403 3.65 -10.49 0.78
CA GLY A 403 4.74 -10.39 -0.20
C GLY A 403 6.11 -10.05 0.38
N LEU A 404 6.20 -9.16 1.40
CA LEU A 404 7.50 -8.73 1.92
C LEU A 404 8.26 -9.83 2.69
N PRO A 405 7.64 -10.60 3.61
CA PRO A 405 8.29 -11.80 4.17
C PRO A 405 8.50 -12.89 3.11
N ALA A 406 7.55 -13.08 2.17
CA ALA A 406 7.68 -14.07 1.10
C ALA A 406 8.88 -13.82 0.18
N ALA A 407 9.23 -12.56 -0.08
CA ALA A 407 10.40 -12.20 -0.89
C ALA A 407 11.72 -12.74 -0.29
N MET A 408 11.82 -12.79 1.04
CA MET A 408 12.96 -13.34 1.76
C MET A 408 12.98 -14.87 1.68
N LEU A 409 11.83 -15.52 1.84
CA LEU A 409 11.66 -16.97 1.68
C LEU A 409 12.03 -17.41 0.25
N ALA A 410 11.53 -16.70 -0.76
CA ALA A 410 11.84 -16.96 -2.16
C ALA A 410 13.34 -16.87 -2.44
N ALA A 411 13.99 -15.77 -2.01
CA ALA A 411 15.43 -15.59 -2.15
C ALA A 411 16.24 -16.68 -1.44
N LYS A 412 15.88 -17.01 -0.19
CA LYS A 412 16.53 -18.05 0.63
C LYS A 412 16.43 -19.45 0.01
N LYS A 413 15.37 -19.71 -0.76
CA LYS A 413 15.12 -21.00 -1.44
C LYS A 413 15.59 -20.99 -2.91
N GLY A 414 16.28 -19.93 -3.37
CA GLY A 414 16.76 -19.80 -4.76
C GLY A 414 15.64 -19.63 -5.80
N SER A 415 14.45 -19.25 -5.35
CA SER A 415 13.20 -19.20 -6.11
C SER A 415 12.81 -17.75 -6.43
N ALA A 416 11.78 -17.56 -7.26
CA ALA A 416 11.30 -16.25 -7.70
C ALA A 416 9.97 -15.86 -7.04
N LEU A 417 9.72 -14.56 -6.91
CA LEU A 417 8.45 -14.01 -6.46
C LEU A 417 7.56 -13.70 -7.67
N LEU A 418 6.34 -14.24 -7.71
CA LEU A 418 5.32 -13.97 -8.72
C LEU A 418 4.17 -13.18 -8.10
N LEU A 419 3.98 -11.93 -8.54
CA LEU A 419 2.84 -11.11 -8.13
C LEU A 419 1.62 -11.47 -8.98
N VAL A 420 0.49 -11.76 -8.33
CA VAL A 420 -0.80 -12.04 -8.99
C VAL A 420 -1.87 -11.03 -8.60
N LYS A 421 -2.81 -10.77 -9.51
CA LYS A 421 -4.05 -10.06 -9.19
C LYS A 421 -5.02 -11.06 -8.58
N ASN A 422 -5.71 -10.67 -7.51
CA ASN A 422 -6.75 -11.52 -6.93
C ASN A 422 -7.95 -11.62 -7.90
N ASN A 423 -8.56 -12.81 -7.99
CA ASN A 423 -9.75 -13.06 -8.82
C ASN A 423 -9.64 -12.61 -10.30
N GLN A 424 -8.64 -13.12 -11.03
CA GLN A 424 -8.61 -13.04 -12.50
C GLN A 424 -8.39 -14.42 -13.13
N GLY A 425 -9.39 -14.88 -13.90
CA GLY A 425 -9.44 -16.23 -14.51
C GLY A 425 -8.42 -16.52 -15.63
N THR A 426 -7.47 -15.62 -15.89
CA THR A 426 -6.27 -15.90 -16.71
C THR A 426 -5.07 -15.17 -16.13
N LEU A 427 -4.05 -15.89 -15.67
CA LEU A 427 -2.80 -15.30 -15.15
C LEU A 427 -1.84 -14.83 -16.25
N LYS A 428 -2.33 -14.57 -17.47
CA LYS A 428 -1.50 -14.34 -18.65
C LYS A 428 -0.65 -13.07 -18.52
N GLU A 429 -1.17 -11.98 -17.95
CA GLU A 429 -0.34 -10.77 -17.78
C GLU A 429 0.85 -11.00 -16.84
N GLN A 430 0.68 -11.88 -15.85
CA GLN A 430 1.66 -12.24 -14.83
C GLN A 430 2.69 -13.26 -15.34
N THR A 431 2.29 -14.19 -16.22
CA THR A 431 3.05 -15.42 -16.55
C THR A 431 3.46 -15.58 -18.01
N ASP A 432 3.09 -14.65 -18.91
CA ASP A 432 3.52 -14.63 -20.32
C ASP A 432 4.98 -14.14 -20.44
N PHE A 433 5.89 -14.98 -19.95
CA PHE A 433 7.32 -14.73 -19.86
C PHE A 433 8.01 -14.77 -21.23
N SER A 434 8.93 -13.83 -21.44
CA SER A 434 9.70 -13.65 -22.67
C SER A 434 10.74 -14.77 -22.89
N VAL A 435 11.29 -15.30 -21.79
CA VAL A 435 12.41 -16.26 -21.80
C VAL A 435 11.88 -17.71 -21.84
N GLY A 436 11.17 -18.01 -22.91
CA GLY A 436 10.67 -19.36 -23.24
C GLY A 436 9.58 -19.89 -22.32
N LYS A 437 9.04 -21.06 -22.68
CA LYS A 437 8.09 -21.80 -21.83
C LYS A 437 8.85 -22.46 -20.66
N ARG A 438 9.17 -21.66 -19.62
CA ARG A 438 9.79 -22.14 -18.38
C ARG A 438 9.08 -23.41 -17.89
N LYS A 439 9.85 -24.46 -17.59
CA LYS A 439 9.29 -25.75 -17.13
C LYS A 439 8.99 -25.68 -15.64
N ILE A 440 7.93 -24.94 -15.29
CA ILE A 440 7.46 -24.81 -13.91
C ILE A 440 6.96 -26.18 -13.42
N LYS A 441 7.39 -26.56 -12.21
CA LYS A 441 7.03 -27.81 -11.53
C LYS A 441 6.30 -27.57 -10.21
N LYS A 442 6.51 -26.41 -9.60
CA LYS A 442 5.90 -26.04 -8.32
C LYS A 442 5.47 -24.58 -8.31
N TYR A 443 4.33 -24.32 -7.68
CA TYR A 443 3.98 -23.01 -7.13
C TYR A 443 3.80 -23.14 -5.62
N THR A 444 4.24 -22.15 -4.85
CA THR A 444 3.89 -22.04 -3.43
C THR A 444 3.18 -20.73 -3.21
N ILE A 445 1.86 -20.78 -3.01
CA ILE A 445 1.05 -19.62 -2.71
C ILE A 445 1.33 -19.18 -1.28
N ILE A 446 1.58 -17.89 -1.09
CA ILE A 446 1.67 -17.28 0.23
C ILE A 446 0.45 -16.40 0.46
N GLY A 447 -0.21 -16.61 1.60
CA GLY A 447 -1.42 -15.88 1.99
C GLY A 447 -2.70 -16.71 1.87
N GLY A 448 -3.76 -16.20 2.49
CA GLY A 448 -5.07 -16.86 2.52
C GLY A 448 -5.85 -16.73 1.21
N ALA A 449 -6.95 -17.46 1.10
CA ALA A 449 -7.85 -17.45 -0.06
C ALA A 449 -8.40 -16.04 -0.41
N THR A 450 -8.45 -15.12 0.55
CA THR A 450 -8.84 -13.70 0.33
C THR A 450 -7.74 -12.84 -0.29
N THR A 451 -6.48 -13.29 -0.27
CA THR A 451 -5.32 -12.54 -0.81
C THR A 451 -4.80 -13.13 -2.12
N VAL A 452 -4.90 -14.46 -2.28
CA VAL A 452 -4.67 -15.20 -3.52
C VAL A 452 -5.75 -16.27 -3.64
N SER A 453 -6.70 -16.08 -4.55
CA SER A 453 -7.96 -16.85 -4.60
C SER A 453 -7.82 -18.33 -5.00
N PRO A 454 -8.83 -19.18 -4.72
CA PRO A 454 -8.86 -20.57 -5.19
C PRO A 454 -8.86 -20.71 -6.72
N GLU A 455 -9.45 -19.77 -7.45
CA GLU A 455 -9.42 -19.75 -8.93
C GLU A 455 -8.00 -19.51 -9.44
N THR A 456 -7.22 -18.70 -8.71
CA THR A 456 -5.80 -18.50 -8.96
C THR A 456 -5.02 -19.80 -8.75
N GLU A 457 -5.29 -20.51 -7.65
CA GLU A 457 -4.71 -21.83 -7.33
C GLU A 457 -5.02 -22.88 -8.40
N VAL A 458 -6.29 -22.98 -8.84
CA VAL A 458 -6.73 -23.85 -9.93
C VAL A 458 -6.04 -23.49 -11.26
N THR A 459 -5.90 -22.18 -11.56
CA THR A 459 -5.22 -21.72 -12.79
C THR A 459 -3.74 -22.10 -12.81
N LEU A 460 -3.05 -21.98 -11.66
CA LEU A 460 -1.66 -22.40 -11.50
C LEU A 460 -1.49 -23.92 -11.67
N ASN A 461 -2.49 -24.71 -11.25
CA ASN A 461 -2.50 -26.17 -11.38
C ASN A 461 -3.03 -26.67 -12.75
N THR A 462 -3.38 -25.78 -13.70
CA THR A 462 -3.94 -26.16 -15.01
C THR A 462 -3.25 -25.43 -16.18
N PRO A 463 -2.05 -25.87 -16.63
CA PRO A 463 -1.17 -25.08 -17.50
C PRO A 463 -1.75 -24.66 -18.86
N LYS A 464 -2.75 -25.39 -19.38
CA LYS A 464 -3.46 -25.03 -20.61
C LYS A 464 -4.21 -23.69 -20.53
N ALA A 465 -4.58 -23.22 -19.34
CA ALA A 465 -5.16 -21.89 -19.12
C ALA A 465 -4.13 -20.75 -19.27
N ILE A 466 -2.83 -21.07 -19.20
CA ILE A 466 -1.75 -20.08 -19.13
C ILE A 466 -1.27 -19.65 -20.54
N PHE A 467 -1.25 -20.58 -21.51
CA PHE A 467 -0.55 -20.40 -22.80
C PHE A 467 -1.38 -20.70 -24.07
N SER A 468 -2.68 -20.39 -24.11
CA SER A 468 -3.46 -20.50 -25.37
C SER A 468 -4.65 -19.52 -25.46
N PRO A 469 -4.65 -18.58 -26.44
CA PRO A 469 -5.86 -17.88 -26.82
C PRO A 469 -6.73 -18.80 -27.71
N LYS A 470 -7.88 -19.23 -27.22
CA LYS A 470 -8.91 -19.83 -28.08
C LYS A 470 -10.26 -19.12 -27.94
N LYS A 471 -10.96 -19.04 -29.08
CA LYS A 471 -12.33 -18.55 -29.19
C LYS A 471 -13.27 -19.42 -28.34
N LYS A 472 -14.45 -18.87 -28.05
CA LYS A 472 -15.59 -19.60 -27.45
C LYS A 472 -15.77 -20.97 -28.11
N GLU A 473 -15.88 -21.99 -27.27
CA GLU A 473 -16.85 -23.06 -27.47
C GLU A 473 -17.41 -23.39 -26.08
N VAL A 474 -18.70 -23.73 -26.02
CA VAL A 474 -19.43 -23.93 -24.78
C VAL A 474 -19.83 -25.39 -24.70
N ASN A 475 -19.54 -26.06 -23.58
CA ASN A 475 -20.47 -27.02 -22.98
C ASN A 475 -20.13 -27.34 -21.52
N THR A 476 -21.04 -26.91 -20.65
CA THR A 476 -21.40 -27.42 -19.32
C THR A 476 -20.72 -28.71 -18.80
N MET A 477 -20.16 -28.65 -17.59
CA MET A 477 -20.77 -29.29 -16.41
C MET A 477 -20.14 -28.81 -15.08
N ASN A 478 -20.95 -28.14 -14.27
CA ASN A 478 -20.88 -27.99 -12.80
C ASN A 478 -19.52 -27.98 -12.07
N GLN A 479 -18.93 -26.78 -11.97
CA GLN A 479 -18.86 -26.09 -10.67
C GLN A 479 -19.06 -24.58 -10.92
N ALA A 480 -19.90 -23.93 -10.12
CA ALA A 480 -20.18 -22.51 -10.27
C ALA A 480 -19.15 -21.70 -9.48
N ALA A 481 -18.30 -20.94 -10.19
CA ALA A 481 -17.56 -19.86 -9.55
C ALA A 481 -18.59 -18.80 -9.10
N GLU A 482 -18.61 -18.48 -7.81
CA GLU A 482 -19.59 -17.53 -7.26
C GLU A 482 -19.30 -16.12 -7.81
N LEU A 483 -20.27 -15.59 -8.57
CA LEU A 483 -20.15 -14.28 -9.21
C LEU A 483 -20.23 -13.18 -8.16
N LEU A 484 -19.20 -12.32 -8.11
CA LEU A 484 -19.12 -11.13 -7.28
C LEU A 484 -20.44 -10.34 -7.35
N THR A 485 -21.09 -10.14 -6.20
CA THR A 485 -22.42 -9.53 -6.10
C THR A 485 -22.29 -8.01 -5.99
N TYR A 486 -22.70 -7.30 -7.03
CA TYR A 486 -22.73 -5.84 -6.99
C TYR A 486 -24.03 -5.38 -6.34
N ILE A 487 -23.94 -4.74 -5.17
CA ILE A 487 -25.09 -4.28 -4.39
C ILE A 487 -25.30 -2.79 -4.71
N MET A 488 -26.28 -2.52 -5.56
CA MET A 488 -26.68 -1.16 -5.98
C MET A 488 -27.76 -0.64 -5.03
N ILE A 489 -27.40 0.26 -4.12
CA ILE A 489 -28.32 0.85 -3.15
C ILE A 489 -28.77 2.21 -3.68
N ALA A 490 -30.09 2.43 -3.81
CA ALA A 490 -30.62 3.77 -4.00
C ALA A 490 -30.54 4.50 -2.66
N GLY A 491 -29.93 5.70 -2.64
CA GLY A 491 -29.88 6.54 -1.44
C GLY A 491 -31.27 6.79 -0.84
N HIS A 492 -31.30 7.09 0.46
CA HIS A 492 -32.52 7.39 1.21
C HIS A 492 -33.57 6.26 1.13
N GLY A 493 -34.87 6.56 1.06
CA GLY A 493 -35.96 5.56 1.06
C GLY A 493 -36.72 5.47 2.39
N ASP A 494 -37.68 4.54 2.49
CA ASP A 494 -38.60 4.42 3.65
C ASP A 494 -39.43 5.67 3.95
N GLY A 495 -39.71 6.48 2.93
CA GLY A 495 -40.43 7.76 3.05
C GLY A 495 -39.50 8.98 3.09
N ASP A 496 -38.21 8.79 3.36
CA ASP A 496 -37.18 9.79 3.13
C ASP A 496 -36.93 9.92 1.61
N PRO A 497 -37.21 11.08 0.99
CA PRO A 497 -37.02 11.27 -0.45
C PRO A 497 -35.57 11.62 -0.83
N GLY A 498 -34.69 11.90 0.15
CA GLY A 498 -33.40 12.55 -0.09
C GLY A 498 -33.54 14.01 -0.56
N ALA A 499 -32.51 14.51 -1.24
CA ALA A 499 -32.48 15.86 -1.77
C ALA A 499 -33.64 16.10 -2.77
N THR A 500 -34.54 17.02 -2.44
CA THR A 500 -35.67 17.42 -3.28
C THR A 500 -35.45 18.83 -3.82
N GLY A 501 -35.76 19.04 -5.10
CA GLY A 501 -35.47 20.31 -5.77
C GLY A 501 -35.72 20.22 -7.27
N ARG A 502 -34.72 20.53 -8.09
CA ARG A 502 -34.89 20.57 -9.56
C ARG A 502 -35.21 19.20 -10.17
N ILE A 503 -34.74 18.13 -9.53
CA ILE A 503 -35.25 16.78 -9.78
C ILE A 503 -36.49 16.58 -8.90
N ALA A 504 -37.66 16.93 -9.45
CA ALA A 504 -38.94 16.97 -8.72
C ALA A 504 -39.39 15.61 -8.13
N LYS A 505 -38.77 14.50 -8.54
CA LYS A 505 -39.00 13.18 -7.94
C LYS A 505 -38.42 13.06 -6.52
N GLY A 506 -37.39 13.83 -6.19
CA GLY A 506 -36.48 13.45 -5.12
C GLY A 506 -35.57 12.29 -5.53
N GLU A 507 -34.60 12.04 -4.69
CA GLU A 507 -33.37 11.32 -4.98
C GLU A 507 -33.57 9.82 -5.04
N ASN A 508 -34.15 9.23 -3.99
CA ASN A 508 -34.48 7.80 -3.93
C ASN A 508 -35.32 7.36 -5.15
N ARG A 509 -36.35 8.16 -5.49
CA ARG A 509 -37.22 7.92 -6.66
C ARG A 509 -36.50 8.15 -7.99
N TYR A 510 -35.59 9.12 -8.10
CA TYR A 510 -34.77 9.26 -9.30
C TYR A 510 -33.87 8.04 -9.53
N MET A 511 -33.21 7.52 -8.48
CA MET A 511 -32.40 6.30 -8.60
C MET A 511 -33.25 5.11 -9.06
N LYS A 512 -34.36 4.86 -8.35
CA LYS A 512 -35.28 3.73 -8.58
C LYS A 512 -36.02 3.80 -9.93
N GLU A 513 -36.50 4.97 -10.34
CA GLU A 513 -37.40 5.11 -11.50
C GLU A 513 -36.71 5.57 -12.78
N ASN A 514 -35.51 6.16 -12.69
CA ASN A 514 -34.78 6.69 -13.83
C ASN A 514 -33.41 6.01 -14.01
N LEU A 515 -32.52 6.08 -13.01
CA LEU A 515 -31.14 5.61 -13.17
C LEU A 515 -31.04 4.07 -13.25
N PHE A 516 -31.56 3.34 -12.26
CA PHE A 516 -31.43 1.88 -12.22
C PHE A 516 -32.15 1.20 -13.41
N PRO A 517 -33.37 1.63 -13.84
CA PRO A 517 -33.97 1.15 -15.08
C PRO A 517 -33.14 1.46 -16.33
N ALA A 518 -32.38 2.55 -16.36
CA ALA A 518 -31.44 2.83 -17.45
C ALA A 518 -30.19 1.91 -17.38
N MET A 519 -29.58 1.75 -16.21
CA MET A 519 -28.41 0.88 -16.01
C MET A 519 -28.71 -0.58 -16.38
N ARG A 520 -29.89 -1.09 -16.00
CA ARG A 520 -30.38 -2.45 -16.35
C ARG A 520 -30.39 -2.73 -17.85
N LYS A 521 -30.60 -1.72 -18.71
CA LYS A 521 -30.55 -1.87 -20.19
C LYS A 521 -29.15 -2.21 -20.68
N TYR A 522 -28.12 -1.71 -20.00
CA TYR A 522 -26.72 -1.79 -20.40
C TYR A 522 -25.92 -2.84 -19.64
N LEU A 523 -26.48 -3.51 -18.62
CA LEU A 523 -25.77 -4.57 -17.89
C LEU A 523 -25.27 -5.67 -18.85
N PRO A 524 -23.96 -5.99 -18.86
CA PRO A 524 -23.44 -7.09 -19.67
C PRO A 524 -23.95 -8.44 -19.15
N ALA A 525 -24.06 -9.44 -20.03
CA ALA A 525 -24.51 -10.77 -19.63
C ALA A 525 -23.56 -11.43 -18.61
N GLY A 526 -24.12 -12.08 -17.59
CA GLY A 526 -23.38 -12.86 -16.58
C GLY A 526 -22.83 -12.08 -15.39
N VAL A 527 -23.37 -10.89 -15.07
CA VAL A 527 -23.08 -10.19 -13.80
C VAL A 527 -24.17 -10.47 -12.76
N ASN A 528 -23.78 -10.57 -11.49
CA ASN A 528 -24.71 -10.66 -10.37
C ASN A 528 -24.92 -9.25 -9.78
N VAL A 529 -26.17 -8.76 -9.77
CA VAL A 529 -26.50 -7.40 -9.31
C VAL A 529 -27.75 -7.42 -8.46
N VAL A 530 -27.59 -7.06 -7.18
CA VAL A 530 -28.68 -6.81 -6.23
C VAL A 530 -29.06 -5.34 -6.31
N TRP A 531 -30.36 -5.05 -6.29
CA TRP A 531 -30.89 -3.68 -6.36
C TRP A 531 -31.72 -3.38 -5.12
N VAL A 532 -31.22 -2.50 -4.25
CA VAL A 532 -31.89 -2.09 -3.01
C VAL A 532 -32.54 -0.73 -3.25
N GLU A 533 -33.82 -0.76 -3.62
CA GLU A 533 -34.57 0.42 -4.06
C GLU A 533 -35.55 1.00 -3.03
N ASN A 534 -35.88 0.24 -1.98
CA ASN A 534 -37.03 0.50 -1.10
C ASN A 534 -36.66 0.49 0.39
N GLN A 535 -35.41 0.83 0.73
CA GLN A 535 -34.85 0.61 2.06
C GLN A 535 -33.76 1.63 2.37
N ASN A 536 -33.96 2.40 3.44
CA ASN A 536 -32.99 3.34 3.98
C ASN A 536 -31.91 2.57 4.76
N VAL A 537 -30.90 2.11 4.02
CA VAL A 537 -29.81 1.25 4.55
C VAL A 537 -29.02 1.95 5.67
N TYR A 538 -28.92 3.28 5.62
CA TYR A 538 -28.37 4.11 6.70
C TYR A 538 -29.18 4.01 7.99
N ALA A 539 -30.50 4.29 7.91
CA ALA A 539 -31.38 4.40 9.07
C ALA A 539 -31.63 3.04 9.74
N ARG A 540 -31.76 1.96 8.96
CA ARG A 540 -32.03 0.60 9.48
C ARG A 540 -30.79 -0.16 9.98
N ASP A 541 -29.58 0.37 9.80
CA ASP A 541 -28.29 -0.33 10.07
C ASP A 541 -28.14 -1.67 9.32
N THR A 542 -28.66 -1.74 8.09
CA THR A 542 -28.75 -2.99 7.33
C THR A 542 -27.57 -3.23 6.39
N LEU A 543 -26.57 -2.35 6.34
CA LEU A 543 -25.44 -2.45 5.39
C LEU A 543 -24.66 -3.76 5.55
N LEU A 544 -24.22 -4.08 6.76
CA LEU A 544 -23.46 -5.31 7.04
C LEU A 544 -24.34 -6.57 7.01
N PRO A 545 -25.59 -6.57 7.52
CA PRO A 545 -26.55 -7.66 7.28
C PRO A 545 -26.77 -7.99 5.80
N LEU A 546 -27.00 -6.98 4.95
CA LEU A 546 -27.24 -7.12 3.50
C LEU A 546 -26.01 -7.71 2.77
N VAL A 547 -24.81 -7.24 3.12
CA VAL A 547 -23.55 -7.82 2.61
C VAL A 547 -23.40 -9.29 3.02
N LYS A 548 -23.73 -9.62 4.27
CA LYS A 548 -23.68 -10.99 4.78
C LYS A 548 -24.71 -11.91 4.09
N GLU A 549 -25.90 -11.41 3.79
CA GLU A 549 -26.94 -12.13 3.03
C GLU A 549 -26.47 -12.46 1.59
N HIS A 550 -25.65 -11.60 1.00
CA HIS A 550 -25.20 -11.71 -0.39
C HIS A 550 -23.77 -12.23 -0.59
N GLY A 551 -23.26 -12.95 0.43
CA GLY A 551 -22.05 -13.77 0.34
C GLY A 551 -20.90 -13.38 1.26
N GLY A 552 -20.96 -12.18 1.87
CA GLY A 552 -19.88 -11.63 2.70
C GLY A 552 -19.03 -10.58 1.98
N ALA A 553 -18.21 -9.87 2.75
CA ALA A 553 -17.44 -8.71 2.29
C ALA A 553 -16.47 -9.03 1.14
N ASP A 554 -15.94 -10.27 1.11
CA ASP A 554 -15.08 -10.82 0.06
C ASP A 554 -15.81 -11.12 -1.26
N LYS A 555 -17.15 -11.09 -1.26
CA LYS A 555 -18.01 -11.44 -2.40
C LYS A 555 -18.96 -10.33 -2.83
N THR A 556 -18.89 -9.15 -2.21
CA THR A 556 -19.82 -8.03 -2.49
C THR A 556 -19.10 -6.74 -2.83
N GLU A 557 -19.59 -6.03 -3.84
CA GLU A 557 -19.18 -4.66 -4.17
C GLU A 557 -20.36 -3.72 -3.95
N VAL A 558 -20.34 -2.91 -2.88
CA VAL A 558 -21.46 -2.01 -2.55
C VAL A 558 -21.29 -0.64 -3.19
N ILE A 559 -22.29 -0.18 -3.92
CA ILE A 559 -22.35 1.17 -4.49
C ILE A 559 -23.67 1.81 -4.06
N GLU A 560 -23.59 2.85 -3.23
CA GLU A 560 -24.74 3.64 -2.78
C GLU A 560 -24.87 4.91 -3.62
N TRP A 561 -26.03 5.13 -4.24
CA TRP A 561 -26.21 6.14 -5.29
C TRP A 561 -27.02 7.34 -4.77
N HIS A 562 -26.42 8.53 -4.85
CA HIS A 562 -26.92 9.81 -4.33
C HIS A 562 -26.74 10.94 -5.37
N TYR A 563 -27.31 12.12 -5.11
CA TYR A 563 -26.92 13.38 -5.75
C TYR A 563 -26.84 14.52 -4.71
N ASP A 564 -25.83 15.37 -4.84
CA ASP A 564 -25.46 16.34 -3.81
C ASP A 564 -26.44 17.53 -3.77
N TRP A 565 -26.51 18.23 -2.63
CA TRP A 565 -27.36 19.39 -2.43
C TRP A 565 -26.62 20.53 -1.74
N ALA A 566 -26.73 21.73 -2.33
CA ALA A 566 -26.24 22.96 -1.73
C ALA A 566 -27.25 24.09 -1.89
N ASN A 567 -27.32 24.97 -0.89
CA ASN A 567 -28.04 26.25 -0.94
C ASN A 567 -27.30 27.29 -1.81
N ASN A 568 -26.80 26.85 -2.97
CA ASN A 568 -26.13 27.64 -3.99
C ASN A 568 -26.32 26.89 -5.33
N PRO A 569 -27.18 27.36 -6.25
CA PRO A 569 -27.44 26.69 -7.53
C PRO A 569 -26.28 26.77 -8.53
N SER A 570 -25.17 27.42 -8.16
CA SER A 570 -23.94 27.51 -8.96
C SER A 570 -22.90 26.43 -8.61
N ARG A 571 -23.13 25.58 -7.59
CA ARG A 571 -22.33 24.35 -7.43
C ARG A 571 -22.71 23.36 -8.52
N SER A 572 -21.72 22.63 -9.03
CA SER A 572 -21.85 21.73 -10.18
C SER A 572 -20.72 20.71 -10.18
N GLY A 573 -20.96 19.55 -10.78
CA GLY A 573 -20.05 18.42 -10.80
C GLY A 573 -20.34 17.43 -9.68
N GLY A 574 -20.08 16.15 -9.94
CA GLY A 574 -20.24 15.07 -8.95
C GLY A 574 -18.92 14.64 -8.33
N HIS A 575 -18.98 13.66 -7.41
CA HIS A 575 -17.80 13.06 -6.79
C HIS A 575 -18.08 11.66 -6.23
N VAL A 576 -17.03 10.91 -5.88
CA VAL A 576 -17.16 9.62 -5.18
C VAL A 576 -16.69 9.76 -3.73
N ILE A 577 -17.53 9.35 -2.79
CA ILE A 577 -17.26 9.35 -1.36
C ILE A 577 -16.79 7.95 -0.92
N ILE A 578 -15.65 7.92 -0.24
CA ILE A 578 -15.08 6.74 0.41
C ILE A 578 -14.80 7.03 1.89
N SER A 579 -14.49 5.99 2.68
CA SER A 579 -13.98 6.22 4.04
C SER A 579 -12.65 6.98 3.98
N GLY A 580 -12.50 8.00 4.83
CA GLY A 580 -11.26 8.77 4.98
C GLY A 580 -10.07 7.96 5.51
N ARG A 581 -10.29 6.67 5.86
CA ARG A 581 -9.25 5.70 6.22
C ARG A 581 -8.75 4.93 4.99
N SER A 582 -9.64 4.60 4.04
CA SER A 582 -9.34 3.94 2.76
C SER A 582 -8.57 4.82 1.77
N ASN A 583 -8.03 4.21 0.73
CA ASN A 583 -7.59 4.88 -0.50
C ASN A 583 -8.60 4.56 -1.61
N ALA A 584 -8.72 5.41 -2.62
CA ALA A 584 -9.55 5.11 -3.79
C ALA A 584 -9.02 3.89 -4.55
N ASP A 585 -9.91 2.98 -4.96
CA ASP A 585 -9.60 1.82 -5.77
C ASP A 585 -9.79 2.08 -7.29
N GLN A 586 -9.76 1.03 -8.12
CA GLN A 586 -9.96 1.18 -9.57
C GLN A 586 -11.42 1.47 -9.95
N LEU A 587 -12.38 1.02 -9.14
CA LEU A 587 -13.80 1.21 -9.33
C LEU A 587 -14.22 2.63 -8.94
N ASP A 588 -13.73 3.16 -7.82
CA ASP A 588 -13.90 4.56 -7.40
C ASP A 588 -13.46 5.53 -8.50
N LEU A 589 -12.24 5.33 -9.02
CA LEU A 589 -11.66 6.18 -10.05
C LEU A 589 -12.37 6.05 -11.40
N ALA A 590 -12.84 4.85 -11.75
CA ALA A 590 -13.61 4.64 -12.98
C ALA A 590 -15.01 5.27 -12.91
N ILE A 591 -15.71 5.15 -11.77
CA ILE A 591 -17.01 5.80 -11.54
C ILE A 591 -16.82 7.33 -11.58
N ARG A 592 -15.81 7.86 -10.88
CA ARG A 592 -15.42 9.28 -10.97
C ARG A 592 -15.20 9.72 -12.41
N ASP A 593 -14.49 8.96 -13.24
CA ASP A 593 -14.24 9.34 -14.63
C ASP A 593 -15.52 9.33 -15.49
N ALA A 594 -16.50 8.47 -15.17
CA ALA A 594 -17.83 8.51 -15.77
C ALA A 594 -18.66 9.72 -15.30
N ILE A 595 -18.52 10.16 -14.05
CA ILE A 595 -19.09 11.42 -13.53
C ILE A 595 -18.47 12.62 -14.26
N GLN A 596 -17.13 12.69 -14.32
CA GLN A 596 -16.39 13.76 -15.00
C GLN A 596 -16.83 13.92 -16.46
N LYS A 597 -17.04 12.79 -17.16
CA LYS A 597 -17.52 12.75 -18.55
C LYS A 597 -18.96 13.26 -18.73
N ASN A 598 -19.77 13.29 -17.68
CA ASN A 598 -21.20 13.60 -17.75
C ASN A 598 -21.55 14.97 -17.17
N VAL A 599 -21.23 15.23 -15.90
CA VAL A 599 -21.55 16.51 -15.22
C VAL A 599 -20.31 17.32 -14.82
N GLY A 600 -19.10 16.82 -15.10
CA GLY A 600 -17.87 17.37 -14.53
C GLY A 600 -17.61 16.86 -13.11
N LEU A 601 -16.54 17.34 -12.46
CA LEU A 601 -16.23 17.00 -11.07
C LEU A 601 -16.36 18.23 -10.19
N ASP A 602 -16.89 18.06 -8.99
CA ASP A 602 -16.70 19.07 -7.97
C ASP A 602 -15.25 18.99 -7.47
N HIS A 603 -14.43 19.91 -7.99
CA HIS A 603 -12.99 19.98 -7.75
C HIS A 603 -12.62 20.42 -6.32
N SER A 604 -13.58 20.81 -5.47
CA SER A 604 -13.31 21.05 -4.04
C SER A 604 -13.00 19.75 -3.29
N TYR A 605 -13.52 18.62 -3.78
CA TYR A 605 -13.20 17.29 -3.25
C TYR A 605 -11.92 16.77 -3.90
N ASN A 606 -10.78 16.95 -3.22
CA ASN A 606 -9.51 16.32 -3.57
C ASN A 606 -8.98 15.51 -2.38
N PHE A 607 -9.08 14.19 -2.46
CA PHE A 607 -8.62 13.29 -1.42
C PHE A 607 -7.40 12.49 -1.86
N LYS A 608 -6.31 12.60 -1.09
CA LYS A 608 -5.02 11.90 -1.33
C LYS A 608 -4.44 12.11 -2.74
N GLY A 609 -4.73 13.25 -3.37
CA GLY A 609 -4.28 13.61 -4.73
C GLY A 609 -5.28 13.28 -5.84
N HIS A 610 -6.43 12.67 -5.52
CA HIS A 610 -7.49 12.40 -6.47
C HIS A 610 -8.59 13.46 -6.35
N SER A 611 -8.62 14.40 -7.30
CA SER A 611 -9.78 15.27 -7.54
C SER A 611 -11.03 14.41 -7.85
N GLY A 612 -12.20 14.86 -7.42
CA GLY A 612 -13.46 14.14 -7.55
C GLY A 612 -13.62 12.95 -6.58
N ILE A 613 -12.71 12.82 -5.60
CA ILE A 613 -12.80 11.82 -4.52
C ILE A 613 -12.87 12.56 -3.18
N SER A 614 -13.78 12.12 -2.31
CA SER A 614 -14.05 12.69 -0.99
C SER A 614 -13.83 11.63 0.10
N GLY A 615 -12.83 11.81 0.96
CA GLY A 615 -12.53 10.88 2.06
C GLY A 615 -13.22 11.31 3.35
N ARG A 616 -14.33 10.66 3.69
CA ARG A 616 -15.20 11.05 4.83
C ARG A 616 -15.02 10.12 6.03
N ASN A 617 -14.90 10.70 7.22
CA ASN A 617 -14.76 9.98 8.50
C ASN A 617 -15.95 10.21 9.45
N ASP A 618 -16.90 11.02 9.02
CA ASP A 618 -18.10 11.51 9.70
C ASP A 618 -19.37 10.77 9.22
N LEU A 619 -19.35 10.19 8.02
CA LEU A 619 -20.48 9.47 7.44
C LEU A 619 -20.56 8.01 7.92
N ARG A 620 -21.75 7.61 8.37
CA ARG A 620 -21.96 6.33 9.08
C ARG A 620 -21.78 5.09 8.19
N ASN A 621 -22.29 5.09 6.95
CA ASN A 621 -22.17 3.93 6.05
C ASN A 621 -20.73 3.67 5.58
N PRO A 622 -19.94 4.67 5.11
CA PRO A 622 -18.50 4.52 4.88
C PRO A 622 -17.74 3.98 6.09
N ASN A 623 -18.05 4.44 7.31
CA ASN A 623 -17.42 3.96 8.54
C ASN A 623 -17.84 2.52 8.91
N ARG A 624 -19.12 2.15 8.74
CA ARG A 624 -19.64 0.79 8.96
C ARG A 624 -18.97 -0.20 8.01
N ALA A 625 -18.96 0.10 6.70
CA ALA A 625 -18.31 -0.72 5.69
C ALA A 625 -16.81 -0.90 5.97
N GLN A 626 -16.09 0.19 6.24
CA GLN A 626 -14.68 0.16 6.62
C GLN A 626 -14.40 -0.69 7.86
N SER A 627 -15.36 -0.81 8.79
CA SER A 627 -15.24 -1.62 10.02
C SER A 627 -15.61 -3.09 9.79
N GLY A 628 -16.35 -3.40 8.74
CA GLY A 628 -16.72 -4.77 8.32
C GLY A 628 -15.86 -5.31 7.16
N ASP A 629 -14.77 -4.63 6.80
CA ASP A 629 -13.90 -4.92 5.65
C ASP A 629 -14.62 -4.95 4.28
N VAL A 630 -15.77 -4.28 4.19
CA VAL A 630 -16.63 -4.23 2.98
C VAL A 630 -16.09 -3.20 2.00
N ASN A 631 -15.87 -3.59 0.75
CA ASN A 631 -15.63 -2.60 -0.31
C ASN A 631 -16.93 -1.83 -0.61
N TYR A 632 -16.88 -0.52 -0.39
CA TYR A 632 -18.03 0.38 -0.39
C TYR A 632 -17.63 1.76 -0.89
N ARG A 633 -18.49 2.34 -1.73
CA ARG A 633 -18.46 3.76 -2.05
C ARG A 633 -19.87 4.32 -2.18
N LEU A 634 -19.99 5.61 -1.88
CA LEU A 634 -21.19 6.41 -2.12
C LEU A 634 -20.89 7.34 -3.30
N VAL A 635 -21.80 7.43 -4.26
CA VAL A 635 -21.62 8.12 -5.54
C VAL A 635 -22.55 9.31 -5.62
N GLU A 636 -21.99 10.52 -5.63
CA GLU A 636 -22.71 11.78 -5.84
C GLU A 636 -22.70 12.11 -7.33
N LEU A 637 -23.85 11.96 -8.00
CA LEU A 637 -23.96 12.04 -9.46
C LEU A 637 -23.82 13.46 -10.06
N GLY A 638 -23.75 14.49 -9.21
CA GLY A 638 -23.88 15.91 -9.55
C GLY A 638 -24.79 16.62 -8.54
N PHE A 639 -24.98 17.93 -8.65
CA PHE A 639 -25.83 18.69 -7.72
C PHE A 639 -27.31 18.73 -8.14
N GLY A 640 -28.21 18.20 -7.30
CA GLY A 640 -29.67 18.29 -7.50
C GLY A 640 -30.24 19.71 -7.41
N SER A 641 -29.48 20.66 -6.85
CA SER A 641 -29.79 22.10 -6.84
C SER A 641 -29.31 22.83 -8.11
N SER A 642 -28.32 22.28 -8.82
CA SER A 642 -27.76 22.85 -10.06
C SER A 642 -28.77 22.76 -11.21
N PRO A 643 -29.05 23.86 -11.93
CA PRO A 643 -29.80 23.79 -13.19
C PRO A 643 -29.10 22.94 -14.26
N ALA A 644 -27.77 22.90 -14.28
CA ALA A 644 -27.01 22.18 -15.30
C ALA A 644 -27.03 20.66 -15.02
N ASP A 645 -26.58 20.25 -13.84
CA ASP A 645 -26.45 18.86 -13.45
C ASP A 645 -27.81 18.16 -13.40
N ALA A 646 -28.85 18.80 -12.83
CA ALA A 646 -30.19 18.23 -12.78
C ALA A 646 -30.78 18.01 -14.18
N ASN A 647 -30.60 18.97 -15.10
CA ASN A 647 -31.02 18.81 -16.49
C ASN A 647 -30.22 17.71 -17.20
N HIS A 648 -28.91 17.59 -16.96
CA HIS A 648 -28.10 16.53 -17.55
C HIS A 648 -28.50 15.15 -17.01
N MET A 649 -28.62 15.00 -15.69
CA MET A 649 -29.05 13.77 -15.03
C MET A 649 -30.41 13.29 -15.56
N VAL A 650 -31.41 14.17 -15.65
CA VAL A 650 -32.74 13.80 -16.16
C VAL A 650 -32.73 13.49 -17.66
N ASN A 651 -32.17 14.38 -18.48
CA ASN A 651 -32.30 14.26 -19.95
C ASN A 651 -31.34 13.24 -20.56
N ASN A 652 -30.13 13.10 -20.01
CA ASN A 652 -29.09 12.20 -20.51
C ASN A 652 -28.97 10.89 -19.71
N VAL A 653 -29.96 10.55 -18.87
CA VAL A 653 -29.94 9.38 -17.95
C VAL A 653 -29.48 8.07 -18.61
N ASN A 654 -29.90 7.80 -19.86
CA ASN A 654 -29.48 6.57 -20.56
C ASN A 654 -27.99 6.58 -20.93
N GLN A 655 -27.43 7.73 -21.32
CA GLN A 655 -26.00 7.84 -21.64
C GLN A 655 -25.14 7.85 -20.37
N TYR A 656 -25.58 8.55 -19.32
CA TYR A 656 -24.90 8.55 -18.02
C TYR A 656 -24.89 7.15 -17.40
N ALA A 657 -26.03 6.46 -17.37
CA ALA A 657 -26.13 5.06 -16.94
C ALA A 657 -25.25 4.12 -17.77
N LYS A 658 -25.14 4.34 -19.10
CA LYS A 658 -24.26 3.55 -19.97
C LYS A 658 -22.78 3.73 -19.63
N ASP A 659 -22.36 4.97 -19.35
CA ASP A 659 -20.97 5.25 -18.93
C ASP A 659 -20.67 4.69 -17.54
N LEU A 660 -21.60 4.81 -16.58
CA LEU A 660 -21.46 4.25 -15.23
C LEU A 660 -21.39 2.72 -15.25
N VAL A 661 -22.26 2.04 -16.02
CA VAL A 661 -22.19 0.59 -16.21
C VAL A 661 -20.87 0.18 -16.90
N LYS A 662 -20.40 0.96 -17.88
CA LYS A 662 -19.08 0.71 -18.50
C LYS A 662 -17.92 0.89 -17.50
N ALA A 663 -18.00 1.86 -16.60
CA ALA A 663 -17.00 2.06 -15.54
C ALA A 663 -16.98 0.88 -14.56
N ILE A 664 -18.15 0.43 -14.10
CA ILE A 664 -18.28 -0.64 -13.10
C ILE A 664 -17.85 -2.01 -13.66
N PHE A 665 -18.32 -2.36 -14.86
CA PHE A 665 -18.14 -3.71 -15.41
C PHE A 665 -17.12 -3.79 -16.56
N GLY A 666 -16.46 -2.68 -16.91
CA GLY A 666 -15.51 -2.54 -18.03
C GLY A 666 -16.14 -2.55 -19.44
N LYS A 667 -17.41 -2.94 -19.55
CA LYS A 667 -18.18 -3.15 -20.79
C LYS A 667 -19.67 -2.94 -20.54
N THR A 668 -20.42 -2.76 -21.62
CA THR A 668 -21.89 -2.83 -21.60
C THR A 668 -22.37 -4.11 -22.29
N LYS A 669 -23.68 -4.34 -22.24
CA LYS A 669 -24.43 -5.14 -23.22
C LYS A 669 -24.19 -4.65 -24.66
#